data_AF-A0A3M3JGL5-F1
#
_entry.id   AF-A0A3M3JGL5-F1
#
_cell.length_a   1.000
_cell.length_b   1.000
_cell.length_c   1.000
_cell.angle_alpha   90.00
_cell.angle_beta   90.00
_cell.angle_gamma   90.00
#
_symmetry.space_group_name_H-M   'P 1'
#
loop_
_entity.id
_entity.type
_entity.pdbx_description
1 polymer ?
#
loop_
_entity_poly.entity_id
_entity_poly.type
_entity_poly.pdbx_seq_one_letter_code
_entity_poly.pdbx_strand_id
1 'polypeptide(L)'
;MRINYLSPRGVLEVEHAALRELEAKLPREWGAYAAFRLVTRGSKQPLDIDLLLLTSNRILVVELKNWSGDITYSSGQWFHRGAPMPSPVDTTDNKARALKQLIQEKVPSLKVPFIESLVVLCHPKCRLISFPDEQLRFVTTLPEFVRTASERTRYETRFPDIPSKWTYRSANPLPHLQKYNTIFSNFNPSVLKRRTVLHGFEQIEDQADYVHPRNIWSEFLAEHQENRSSKALLRKWNFEELAAGGTSTVERQTIGLRELRLNEALRVQAPELHEDLLEPVGSATADDITTNFIEAYRLPTGIERLSEHLERNSNKSEQDRRLLAKSILARFSKLHALGIAHRDITKRTLWVVEPSRVILSTFAAARVPQAQTVGVHRIELETGSIELPEDEGVAAQARSIDPFARDVFLLGVLVYEMLESQELERLNNVPVYDDAVTLVVPALAPWYAKAMDLDPKTRYRNASEALDALNDCLSVDAGTDVCAGDFEGYETDASLITFPIKHTISTHPTKMVYESEQNGERVLVKCWPQLKYDPKYLARSLRLLAFLQQARSMRQSGFDAAPEVLDFGLSMFGLMLVTRWAEGETLTEWLSNNPEGRHRALVAHAVLNAVQRLHILGLSHGDVKADNIIVSQTAEAQLPQVVLVDIPDLSADGDEGVTVGTVPLALECASSLHRDAFAVCTLVLTLLPEDFAATRSDVNRAIELVDTLPPLDLLAETLQGELYPKQRSISTFKAILKRRGRNDSSSLDLVSNNGEYSVRATRHPETGHVRFNIVGVRQELYIKYDPKEDAVLGCAVKDVDHIDFVSAHRSKAFSLSGEIQVTFAEETDVTALAGLLYELYRVNVLDDLEGNDAAPVSGVDPYARQSGGSTSQKVSATALWTALSDTDEMNVIKITVRQGAKQFSPDSEEWLIPFNCEAGVLDFSEGEGIELMERGVGAIDGSERWFTVGWVSPDLGRDVMRVRSKNIRFSPKAGDTLHVRGTFEKAASERRVAAMKRVLAGGSLIPSLVDYFDPDTERMPKCHVAIDLGDLSKYELNSSQEEALRTALSHGPISLLQGPPGTGKTKFIASFVHLLLSQGLAHNILLVSQSHEAVNNAMDKVAGSLRASSMDVPMVRIGLQSMVSPGLRNVQEDSLRQRYRESFEAEITDRVRAAGVAMGLPEGYVRSATKIHIALGPMLQSIDRLIHAIDETDSKDSSAKRV
;
A
#
# COMPACT_ATOMS: atom_id res chain seq x y z
N MET A 1 -23.66 -52.47 16.18
CA MET A 1 -23.68 -52.40 14.69
C MET A 1 -22.24 -52.28 14.18
N ARG A 2 -21.93 -52.39 12.88
CA ARG A 2 -20.61 -52.00 12.33
C ARG A 2 -20.79 -50.78 11.43
N ILE A 3 -20.09 -49.67 11.71
CA ILE A 3 -20.15 -48.46 10.88
C ILE A 3 -19.06 -48.53 9.80
N ASN A 4 -19.44 -48.34 8.54
CA ASN A 4 -18.49 -48.21 7.45
C ASN A 4 -18.01 -46.75 7.33
N TYR A 5 -16.81 -46.47 7.84
CA TYR A 5 -16.18 -45.15 7.71
C TYR A 5 -15.57 -44.99 6.32
N LEU A 6 -16.08 -44.06 5.53
CA LEU A 6 -15.55 -43.78 4.18
C LEU A 6 -14.36 -42.79 4.22
N SER A 7 -14.36 -41.87 5.20
CA SER A 7 -13.22 -40.99 5.51
C SER A 7 -13.03 -40.81 7.03
N PRO A 8 -12.34 -41.74 7.72
CA PRO A 8 -12.12 -41.62 9.16
C PRO A 8 -11.30 -40.38 9.55
N ARG A 9 -10.41 -39.90 8.67
CA ARG A 9 -9.56 -38.72 8.92
C ARG A 9 -10.28 -37.37 8.79
N GLY A 10 -11.47 -37.34 8.20
CA GLY A 10 -12.25 -36.11 7.97
C GLY A 10 -13.31 -35.82 9.04
N VAL A 11 -13.49 -36.72 10.01
CA VAL A 11 -14.53 -36.65 11.06
C VAL A 11 -13.98 -35.92 12.28
N LEU A 12 -14.76 -34.99 12.83
CA LEU A 12 -14.40 -34.30 14.07
C LEU A 12 -14.42 -35.29 15.25
N GLU A 13 -13.59 -35.10 16.26
CA GLU A 13 -13.52 -36.04 17.39
C GLU A 13 -14.85 -36.19 18.13
N VAL A 14 -15.60 -35.09 18.26
CA VAL A 14 -16.88 -35.16 18.97
C VAL A 14 -17.91 -35.96 18.18
N GLU A 15 -17.81 -35.94 16.84
CA GLU A 15 -18.57 -36.86 15.99
C GLU A 15 -18.06 -38.30 16.19
N HIS A 16 -16.76 -38.54 16.31
CA HIS A 16 -16.21 -39.88 16.62
C HIS A 16 -16.70 -40.44 17.95
N ALA A 17 -16.79 -39.63 19.01
CA ALA A 17 -17.30 -40.09 20.31
C ALA A 17 -18.77 -40.51 20.21
N ALA A 18 -19.60 -39.70 19.55
CA ALA A 18 -20.99 -40.03 19.30
C ALA A 18 -21.13 -41.28 18.40
N LEU A 19 -20.33 -41.40 17.34
CA LEU A 19 -20.33 -42.55 16.44
C LEU A 19 -19.92 -43.84 17.15
N ARG A 20 -18.90 -43.80 18.03
CA ARG A 20 -18.50 -44.94 18.87
C ARG A 20 -19.64 -45.39 19.80
N GLU A 21 -20.33 -44.45 20.43
CA GLU A 21 -21.48 -44.75 21.28
C GLU A 21 -22.63 -45.39 20.48
N LEU A 22 -22.93 -44.84 19.30
CA LEU A 22 -23.94 -45.39 18.39
C LEU A 22 -23.56 -46.78 17.88
N GLU A 23 -22.29 -47.01 17.52
CA GLU A 23 -21.81 -48.32 17.08
C GLU A 23 -21.99 -49.41 18.15
N ALA A 24 -21.73 -49.05 19.41
CA ALA A 24 -21.85 -49.94 20.56
C ALA A 24 -23.31 -50.24 20.96
N LYS A 25 -24.20 -49.24 20.92
CA LYS A 25 -25.55 -49.34 21.51
C LYS A 25 -26.68 -49.55 20.50
N LEU A 26 -26.48 -49.28 19.21
CA LEU A 26 -27.50 -49.50 18.18
C LEU A 26 -27.62 -50.98 17.76
N PRO A 27 -28.80 -51.40 17.25
CA PRO A 27 -29.05 -52.79 16.82
C PRO A 27 -28.00 -53.33 15.86
N ARG A 28 -27.62 -54.60 16.01
CA ARG A 28 -26.51 -55.20 15.22
C ARG A 28 -26.89 -55.46 13.76
N GLU A 29 -28.18 -55.61 13.50
CA GLU A 29 -28.78 -55.88 12.19
C GLU A 29 -28.87 -54.65 11.28
N TRP A 30 -28.66 -53.44 11.80
CA TRP A 30 -28.66 -52.22 10.99
C TRP A 30 -27.37 -52.09 10.18
N GLY A 31 -27.44 -51.39 9.04
CA GLY A 31 -26.27 -51.00 8.26
C GLY A 31 -25.95 -49.52 8.46
N ALA A 32 -24.68 -49.12 8.39
CA ALA A 32 -24.37 -47.69 8.41
C ALA A 32 -23.11 -47.29 7.64
N TYR A 33 -23.12 -46.05 7.20
CA TYR A 33 -22.03 -45.38 6.52
C TYR A 33 -21.81 -44.02 7.16
N ALA A 34 -20.57 -43.63 7.40
CA ALA A 34 -20.24 -42.36 8.01
C ALA A 34 -19.14 -41.64 7.22
N ALA A 35 -19.07 -40.31 7.40
CA ALA A 35 -17.95 -39.48 6.99
C ALA A 35 -17.69 -39.41 5.48
N PHE A 36 -18.71 -39.05 4.70
CA PHE A 36 -18.56 -38.90 3.25
C PHE A 36 -19.30 -37.69 2.71
N ARG A 37 -18.98 -37.31 1.48
CA ARG A 37 -19.68 -36.25 0.77
C ARG A 37 -20.38 -36.78 -0.46
N LEU A 38 -21.53 -36.20 -0.74
CA LEU A 38 -22.39 -36.55 -1.85
C LEU A 38 -22.27 -35.50 -2.97
N VAL A 39 -21.85 -35.91 -4.16
CA VAL A 39 -21.85 -35.03 -5.34
C VAL A 39 -23.20 -35.11 -6.03
N THR A 40 -23.93 -33.99 -6.02
CA THR A 40 -25.23 -33.87 -6.70
C THR A 40 -25.08 -33.23 -8.06
N ARG A 41 -25.79 -33.75 -9.06
CA ARG A 41 -25.82 -33.20 -10.42
C ARG A 41 -26.35 -31.75 -10.40
N GLY A 42 -25.58 -30.80 -10.92
CA GLY A 42 -25.97 -29.39 -10.98
C GLY A 42 -25.58 -28.51 -9.77
N SER A 43 -25.04 -29.10 -8.69
CA SER A 43 -24.44 -28.32 -7.59
C SER A 43 -22.93 -28.17 -7.80
N LYS A 44 -22.40 -26.98 -7.49
CA LYS A 44 -20.94 -26.74 -7.49
C LYS A 44 -20.24 -27.30 -6.24
N GLN A 45 -20.97 -27.51 -5.14
CA GLN A 45 -20.43 -27.99 -3.87
C GLN A 45 -21.04 -29.34 -3.46
N PRO A 46 -20.23 -30.30 -2.98
CA PRO A 46 -20.71 -31.57 -2.47
C PRO A 46 -21.38 -31.42 -1.09
N LEU A 47 -22.30 -32.32 -0.74
CA LEU A 47 -23.04 -32.31 0.52
C LEU A 47 -22.41 -33.25 1.55
N ASP A 48 -22.02 -32.75 2.72
CA ASP A 48 -21.43 -33.56 3.79
C ASP A 48 -22.48 -34.43 4.51
N ILE A 49 -22.22 -35.73 4.65
CA ILE A 49 -23.05 -36.67 5.40
C ILE A 49 -22.27 -37.17 6.62
N ASP A 50 -22.75 -36.86 7.82
CA ASP A 50 -22.14 -37.31 9.08
C ASP A 50 -22.37 -38.80 9.29
N LEU A 51 -23.64 -39.22 9.29
CA LEU A 51 -24.04 -40.62 9.46
C LEU A 51 -25.28 -40.96 8.64
N LEU A 52 -25.23 -42.09 7.96
CA LEU A 52 -26.33 -42.69 7.23
C LEU A 52 -26.65 -44.06 7.84
N LEU A 53 -27.88 -44.24 8.33
CA LEU A 53 -28.34 -45.51 8.91
C LEU A 53 -29.36 -46.20 8.01
N LEU A 54 -29.14 -47.48 7.73
CA LEU A 54 -30.09 -48.40 7.12
C LEU A 54 -30.76 -49.20 8.25
N THR A 55 -32.06 -48.97 8.42
CA THR A 55 -32.85 -49.58 9.50
C THR A 55 -33.78 -50.67 8.97
N SER A 56 -34.62 -51.27 9.82
CA SER A 56 -35.57 -52.33 9.42
C SER A 56 -36.68 -51.85 8.48
N ASN A 57 -36.98 -50.55 8.42
CA ASN A 57 -38.03 -50.01 7.55
C ASN A 57 -37.69 -48.72 6.81
N ARG A 58 -36.56 -48.05 7.06
CA ARG A 58 -36.20 -46.78 6.39
C ARG A 58 -34.70 -46.49 6.38
N ILE A 59 -34.31 -45.41 5.71
CA ILE A 59 -32.97 -44.84 5.78
C ILE A 59 -33.03 -43.54 6.60
N LEU A 60 -32.16 -43.40 7.60
CA LEU A 60 -32.02 -42.17 8.37
C LEU A 60 -30.75 -41.43 7.95
N VAL A 61 -30.89 -40.17 7.55
CA VAL A 61 -29.76 -39.24 7.37
C VAL A 61 -29.61 -38.48 8.67
N VAL A 62 -28.56 -38.81 9.42
CA VAL A 62 -28.31 -38.31 10.76
C VAL A 62 -27.23 -37.24 10.71
N GLU A 63 -27.57 -36.03 11.16
CA GLU A 63 -26.64 -34.92 11.39
C GLU A 63 -26.26 -34.88 12.87
N LEU A 64 -24.96 -34.88 13.17
CA LEU A 64 -24.46 -34.85 14.55
C LEU A 64 -24.07 -33.41 14.91
N LYS A 65 -24.66 -32.85 15.98
CA LYS A 65 -24.32 -31.51 16.47
C LYS A 65 -23.94 -31.54 17.95
N ASN A 66 -22.73 -31.05 18.26
CA ASN A 66 -22.23 -30.97 19.63
C ASN A 66 -22.30 -29.54 20.20
N TRP A 67 -23.45 -28.91 20.09
CA TRP A 67 -23.65 -27.55 20.62
C TRP A 67 -23.93 -27.57 22.12
N SER A 68 -23.19 -26.76 22.88
CA SER A 68 -23.36 -26.62 24.34
C SER A 68 -24.13 -25.35 24.69
N GLY A 69 -24.89 -25.40 25.79
CA GLY A 69 -25.67 -24.25 26.27
C GLY A 69 -27.04 -24.13 25.63
N ASP A 70 -27.59 -22.93 25.71
CA ASP A 70 -28.95 -22.63 25.28
C ASP A 70 -28.97 -22.24 23.80
N ILE A 71 -29.87 -22.87 23.03
CA ILE A 71 -30.08 -22.64 21.61
C ILE A 71 -31.47 -22.07 21.43
N THR A 72 -31.60 -21.00 20.65
CA THR A 72 -32.90 -20.37 20.36
C THR A 72 -33.22 -20.46 18.87
N TYR A 73 -34.51 -20.40 18.53
CA TYR A 73 -34.97 -20.36 17.15
C TYR A 73 -35.63 -19.01 16.86
N SER A 74 -35.16 -18.29 15.84
CA SER A 74 -35.73 -17.01 15.43
C SER A 74 -35.57 -16.80 13.92
N SER A 75 -36.56 -16.21 13.27
CA SER A 75 -36.53 -15.84 11.84
C SER A 75 -36.08 -16.96 10.87
N GLY A 76 -36.45 -18.22 11.15
CA GLY A 76 -36.08 -19.36 10.31
C GLY A 76 -34.67 -19.92 10.55
N GLN A 77 -33.94 -19.40 11.53
CA GLN A 77 -32.56 -19.79 11.85
C GLN A 77 -32.41 -20.23 13.30
N TRP A 78 -31.37 -21.02 13.56
CA TRP A 78 -30.99 -21.42 14.91
C TRP A 78 -29.94 -20.44 15.41
N PHE A 79 -30.00 -20.03 16.68
CA PHE A 79 -29.03 -19.15 17.30
C PHE A 79 -28.25 -19.92 18.37
N HIS A 80 -26.93 -19.97 18.23
CA HIS A 80 -26.04 -20.61 19.19
C HIS A 80 -24.99 -19.59 19.66
N ARG A 81 -24.90 -19.37 20.98
CA ARG A 81 -24.02 -18.36 21.59
C ARG A 81 -24.15 -16.95 20.96
N GLY A 82 -25.35 -16.58 20.52
CA GLY A 82 -25.65 -15.28 19.89
C GLY A 82 -25.39 -15.21 18.39
N ALA A 83 -24.76 -16.23 17.78
CA ALA A 83 -24.50 -16.27 16.34
C ALA A 83 -25.65 -16.97 15.59
N PRO A 84 -26.12 -16.41 14.45
CA PRO A 84 -27.11 -17.07 13.60
C PRO A 84 -26.46 -18.22 12.83
N MET A 85 -27.10 -19.39 12.88
CA MET A 85 -26.68 -20.62 12.21
C MET A 85 -27.79 -21.11 11.26
N PRO A 86 -27.44 -21.66 10.09
CA PRO A 86 -28.40 -22.36 9.24
C PRO A 86 -29.09 -23.48 10.01
N SER A 87 -30.38 -23.65 9.78
CA SER A 87 -31.19 -24.70 10.41
C SER A 87 -30.65 -26.09 10.03
N PRO A 88 -30.10 -26.87 10.99
CA PRO A 88 -29.58 -28.21 10.69
C PRO A 88 -30.64 -29.11 10.07
N VAL A 89 -31.89 -29.00 10.53
CA VAL A 89 -33.03 -29.78 10.00
C VAL A 89 -33.21 -29.55 8.50
N ASP A 90 -33.20 -28.29 8.05
CA ASP A 90 -33.42 -27.94 6.65
C ASP A 90 -32.23 -28.36 5.79
N THR A 91 -31.01 -28.22 6.31
CA THR A 91 -29.81 -28.70 5.63
C THR A 91 -29.80 -30.22 5.48
N THR A 92 -30.23 -30.97 6.51
CA THR A 92 -30.29 -32.43 6.47
C THR A 92 -31.43 -32.93 5.60
N ASP A 93 -32.56 -32.22 5.51
CA ASP A 93 -33.65 -32.55 4.58
C ASP A 93 -33.21 -32.40 3.11
N ASN A 94 -32.44 -31.34 2.79
CA ASN A 94 -31.81 -31.20 1.47
C ASN A 94 -30.88 -32.40 1.16
N LYS A 95 -30.07 -32.84 2.13
CA LYS A 95 -29.21 -34.04 2.02
C LYS A 95 -30.03 -35.30 1.76
N ALA A 96 -31.15 -35.49 2.47
CA ALA A 96 -32.05 -36.63 2.29
C ALA A 96 -32.70 -36.67 0.90
N ARG A 97 -33.14 -35.51 0.37
CA ARG A 97 -33.68 -35.39 -0.99
C ARG A 97 -32.64 -35.72 -2.06
N ALA A 98 -31.44 -35.18 -1.91
CA ALA A 98 -30.31 -35.47 -2.80
C ALA A 98 -29.94 -36.96 -2.80
N LEU A 99 -29.92 -37.59 -1.62
CA LEU A 99 -29.65 -39.01 -1.47
C LEU A 99 -30.69 -39.88 -2.17
N LYS A 100 -31.98 -39.52 -2.05
CA LYS A 100 -33.08 -40.22 -2.73
C LYS A 100 -32.85 -40.26 -4.23
N GLN A 101 -32.51 -39.11 -4.82
CA GLN A 101 -32.25 -38.99 -6.24
C GLN A 101 -31.04 -39.85 -6.66
N LEU A 102 -29.93 -39.82 -5.89
CA LEU A 102 -28.75 -40.64 -6.20
C LEU A 102 -29.10 -42.13 -6.22
N ILE A 103 -29.84 -42.63 -5.23
CA ILE A 103 -30.20 -44.06 -5.15
C ILE A 103 -31.07 -44.46 -6.35
N GLN A 104 -32.03 -43.63 -6.72
CA GLN A 104 -32.90 -43.86 -7.88
C GLN A 104 -32.12 -43.88 -9.20
N GLU A 105 -31.16 -42.97 -9.37
CA GLU A 105 -30.33 -42.90 -10.58
C GLU A 105 -29.37 -44.07 -10.71
N LYS A 106 -28.69 -44.46 -9.61
CA LYS A 106 -27.65 -45.49 -9.65
C LYS A 106 -28.21 -46.91 -9.68
N VAL A 107 -29.35 -47.14 -9.03
CA VAL A 107 -30.01 -48.46 -9.03
C VAL A 107 -31.52 -48.29 -9.25
N PRO A 108 -31.96 -48.06 -10.50
CA PRO A 108 -33.38 -47.87 -10.82
C PRO A 108 -34.28 -49.06 -10.45
N SER A 109 -33.69 -50.26 -10.35
CA SER A 109 -34.38 -51.49 -9.94
C SER A 109 -34.64 -51.59 -8.42
N LEU A 110 -34.13 -50.66 -7.62
CA LEU A 110 -34.27 -50.66 -6.17
C LEU A 110 -35.51 -49.86 -5.76
N LYS A 111 -36.43 -50.48 -5.03
CA LYS A 111 -37.52 -49.73 -4.38
C LYS A 111 -36.95 -48.93 -3.22
N VAL A 112 -36.87 -47.61 -3.37
CA VAL A 112 -36.25 -46.72 -2.39
C VAL A 112 -37.11 -46.68 -1.11
N PRO A 113 -36.56 -47.02 0.06
CA PRO A 113 -37.22 -46.83 1.36
C PRO A 113 -37.56 -45.37 1.61
N PHE A 114 -38.37 -45.09 2.64
CA PHE A 114 -38.44 -43.73 3.16
C PHE A 114 -37.05 -43.28 3.63
N ILE A 115 -36.70 -42.05 3.28
CA ILE A 115 -35.46 -41.40 3.71
C ILE A 115 -35.89 -40.22 4.57
N GLU A 116 -35.46 -40.21 5.83
CA GLU A 116 -35.88 -39.22 6.83
C GLU A 116 -34.65 -38.53 7.43
N SER A 117 -34.75 -37.23 7.64
CA SER A 117 -33.71 -36.42 8.28
C SER A 117 -33.84 -36.49 9.80
N LEU A 118 -32.70 -36.58 10.48
CA LEU A 118 -32.63 -36.57 11.93
C LEU A 118 -31.43 -35.75 12.39
N VAL A 119 -31.63 -34.83 13.32
CA VAL A 119 -30.58 -34.06 13.97
C VAL A 119 -30.40 -34.60 15.38
N VAL A 120 -29.19 -35.04 15.71
CA VAL A 120 -28.85 -35.59 17.03
C VAL A 120 -27.93 -34.62 17.77
N LEU A 121 -28.41 -34.15 18.92
CA LEU A 121 -27.66 -33.29 19.83
C LEU A 121 -26.82 -34.14 20.78
N CYS A 122 -25.49 -34.03 20.63
CA CYS A 122 -24.54 -34.88 21.34
C CYS A 122 -24.14 -34.31 22.71
N HIS A 123 -24.23 -33.00 22.92
CA HIS A 123 -23.76 -32.37 24.14
C HIS A 123 -24.80 -32.46 25.28
N PRO A 124 -24.43 -32.90 26.50
CA PRO A 124 -25.38 -33.13 27.60
C PRO A 124 -26.00 -31.84 28.18
N LYS A 125 -25.30 -30.70 28.07
CA LYS A 125 -25.78 -29.38 28.52
C LYS A 125 -26.53 -28.59 27.44
N CYS A 126 -26.96 -29.23 26.35
CA CYS A 126 -27.68 -28.58 25.28
C CYS A 126 -29.16 -28.40 25.65
N ARG A 127 -29.70 -27.18 25.52
CA ARG A 127 -31.11 -26.89 25.77
C ARG A 127 -31.71 -26.12 24.60
N LEU A 128 -32.80 -26.64 24.05
CA LEU A 128 -33.57 -25.97 22.99
C LEU A 128 -34.63 -25.06 23.64
N ILE A 129 -34.63 -23.78 23.29
CA ILE A 129 -35.53 -22.76 23.82
C ILE A 129 -36.35 -22.17 22.66
N SER A 130 -37.67 -22.11 22.83
CA SER A 130 -38.60 -21.47 21.86
C SER A 130 -38.58 -22.07 20.45
N PHE A 131 -38.46 -23.39 20.33
CA PHE A 131 -38.47 -24.09 19.04
C PHE A 131 -39.89 -24.48 18.59
N PRO A 132 -40.22 -24.34 17.28
CA PRO A 132 -41.51 -24.80 16.75
C PRO A 132 -41.56 -26.34 16.65
N ASP A 133 -42.76 -26.91 16.82
CA ASP A 133 -43.00 -28.36 16.78
C ASP A 133 -42.53 -29.00 15.45
N GLU A 134 -42.60 -28.25 14.35
CA GLU A 134 -42.17 -28.69 13.02
C GLU A 134 -40.67 -28.95 12.91
N GLN A 135 -39.86 -28.28 13.74
CA GLN A 135 -38.41 -28.49 13.85
C GLN A 135 -38.12 -29.58 14.88
N LEU A 136 -38.75 -29.52 16.06
CA LEU A 136 -38.55 -30.48 17.15
C LEU A 136 -38.81 -31.93 16.72
N ARG A 137 -39.76 -32.16 15.80
CA ARG A 137 -40.04 -33.50 15.29
C ARG A 137 -38.87 -34.17 14.57
N PHE A 138 -37.81 -33.45 14.20
CA PHE A 138 -36.61 -34.01 13.56
C PHE A 138 -35.37 -33.92 14.45
N VAL A 139 -35.51 -33.45 15.69
CA VAL A 139 -34.40 -33.24 16.61
C VAL A 139 -34.53 -34.20 17.79
N THR A 140 -33.43 -34.76 18.27
CA THR A 140 -33.39 -35.60 19.46
C THR A 140 -32.02 -35.50 20.14
N THR A 141 -31.94 -35.87 21.42
CA THR A 141 -30.65 -35.97 22.12
C THR A 141 -30.02 -37.34 21.89
N LEU A 142 -28.70 -37.43 21.93
CA LEU A 142 -27.98 -38.71 21.74
C LEU A 142 -28.47 -39.83 22.67
N PRO A 143 -28.67 -39.63 23.99
CA PRO A 143 -29.20 -40.67 24.88
C PRO A 143 -30.63 -41.10 24.54
N GLU A 144 -31.48 -40.14 24.16
CA GLU A 144 -32.86 -40.41 23.77
C GLU A 144 -32.95 -41.18 22.46
N PHE A 145 -32.10 -40.84 21.48
CA PHE A 145 -32.03 -41.55 20.21
C PHE A 145 -31.60 -43.00 20.41
N VAL A 146 -30.53 -43.23 21.17
CA VAL A 146 -30.06 -44.57 21.52
C VAL A 146 -31.17 -45.38 22.18
N ARG A 147 -31.83 -44.81 23.20
CA ARG A 147 -32.95 -45.47 23.90
C ARG A 147 -34.10 -45.80 22.96
N THR A 148 -34.46 -44.89 22.07
CA THR A 148 -35.53 -45.07 21.08
C THR A 148 -35.19 -46.16 20.07
N ALA A 149 -33.92 -46.24 19.64
CA ALA A 149 -33.45 -47.23 18.68
C ALA A 149 -33.28 -48.63 19.30
N SER A 150 -32.91 -48.74 20.58
CA SER A 150 -32.75 -50.02 21.27
C SER A 150 -34.10 -50.64 21.70
N GLU A 151 -35.13 -49.84 21.93
CA GLU A 151 -36.47 -50.31 22.35
C GLU A 151 -37.44 -50.40 21.17
N ARG A 152 -37.77 -51.63 20.74
CA ARG A 152 -38.60 -51.89 19.55
C ARG A 152 -39.93 -51.13 19.53
N THR A 153 -40.67 -51.12 20.66
CA THR A 153 -41.98 -50.46 20.75
C THR A 153 -41.86 -48.94 20.57
N ARG A 154 -40.80 -48.32 21.09
CA ARG A 154 -40.54 -46.89 20.92
C ARG A 154 -40.09 -46.57 19.51
N TYR A 155 -39.25 -47.42 18.93
CA TYR A 155 -38.83 -47.30 17.54
C TYR A 155 -40.05 -47.33 16.60
N GLU A 156 -40.94 -48.32 16.75
CA GLU A 156 -42.14 -48.45 15.92
C GLU A 156 -43.12 -47.27 16.11
N THR A 157 -43.17 -46.69 17.31
CA THR A 157 -43.97 -45.48 17.59
C THR A 157 -43.38 -44.24 16.92
N ARG A 158 -42.05 -44.05 17.01
CA ARG A 158 -41.35 -42.90 16.45
C ARG A 158 -41.23 -42.97 14.93
N PHE A 159 -41.04 -44.17 14.41
CA PHE A 159 -40.76 -44.49 13.01
C PHE A 159 -41.72 -45.58 12.50
N PRO A 160 -43.03 -45.26 12.36
CA PRO A 160 -44.05 -46.22 11.94
C PRO A 160 -43.87 -46.66 10.49
N ASP A 161 -44.12 -47.94 10.19
CA ASP A 161 -44.02 -48.53 8.84
C ASP A 161 -44.82 -47.79 7.76
N ILE A 162 -45.93 -47.16 8.18
CA ILE A 162 -46.81 -46.32 7.37
C ILE A 162 -46.99 -45.00 8.14
N PRO A 163 -46.18 -43.98 7.87
CA PRO A 163 -46.36 -42.66 8.47
C PRO A 163 -47.70 -42.05 8.05
N SER A 164 -48.28 -41.18 8.88
CA SER A 164 -49.61 -40.58 8.66
C SER A 164 -49.75 -39.81 7.33
N LYS A 165 -48.65 -39.40 6.71
CA LYS A 165 -48.60 -38.72 5.41
C LYS A 165 -48.62 -39.65 4.19
N TRP A 166 -48.47 -40.97 4.35
CA TRP A 166 -48.29 -41.92 3.26
C TRP A 166 -49.33 -43.04 3.31
N THR A 167 -49.72 -43.55 2.14
CA THR A 167 -50.70 -44.65 1.98
C THR A 167 -50.06 -46.02 1.78
N TYR A 168 -48.73 -46.10 1.76
CA TYR A 168 -48.00 -47.34 1.48
C TYR A 168 -46.88 -47.59 2.49
N ARG A 169 -46.57 -48.87 2.71
CA ARG A 169 -45.49 -49.33 3.59
C ARG A 169 -44.12 -49.08 2.97
N SER A 170 -43.19 -48.57 3.79
CA SER A 170 -41.79 -48.38 3.40
C SER A 170 -41.08 -49.71 3.07
N ALA A 171 -40.11 -49.66 2.16
CA ALA A 171 -39.28 -50.81 1.82
C ALA A 171 -38.21 -51.06 2.91
N ASN A 172 -37.88 -52.32 3.18
CA ASN A 172 -36.76 -52.66 4.07
C ASN A 172 -35.43 -52.60 3.27
N PRO A 173 -34.46 -51.72 3.63
CA PRO A 173 -33.17 -51.64 2.95
C PRO A 173 -32.22 -52.82 3.23
N LEU A 174 -32.37 -53.52 4.36
CA LEU A 174 -31.40 -54.52 4.84
C LEU A 174 -31.18 -55.73 3.90
N PRO A 175 -32.21 -56.28 3.22
CA PRO A 175 -32.02 -57.36 2.24
C PRO A 175 -31.15 -56.98 1.03
N HIS A 176 -30.93 -55.68 0.80
CA HIS A 176 -30.17 -55.17 -0.33
C HIS A 176 -28.85 -54.50 0.08
N LEU A 177 -28.32 -54.81 1.28
CA LEU A 177 -27.08 -54.23 1.84
C LEU A 177 -25.90 -54.21 0.85
N GLN A 178 -25.70 -55.28 0.06
CA GLN A 178 -24.62 -55.33 -0.92
C GLN A 178 -24.73 -54.24 -1.99
N LYS A 179 -25.95 -53.92 -2.45
CA LYS A 179 -26.18 -52.84 -3.42
C LYS A 179 -25.86 -51.48 -2.80
N TYR A 180 -26.25 -51.26 -1.54
CA TYR A 180 -25.92 -50.03 -0.82
C TYR A 180 -24.41 -49.91 -0.54
N ASN A 181 -23.70 -51.00 -0.25
CA ASN A 181 -22.24 -51.00 -0.11
C ASN A 181 -21.54 -50.57 -1.41
N THR A 182 -22.06 -50.96 -2.58
CA THR A 182 -21.52 -50.50 -3.86
C THR A 182 -21.79 -49.01 -4.08
N ILE A 183 -23.01 -48.53 -3.76
CA ILE A 183 -23.38 -47.11 -3.88
C ILE A 183 -22.50 -46.25 -2.96
N PHE A 184 -22.37 -46.63 -1.69
CA PHE A 184 -21.62 -45.90 -0.67
C PHE A 184 -20.22 -46.48 -0.50
N SER A 185 -19.40 -46.35 -1.55
CA SER A 185 -18.00 -46.75 -1.56
C SER A 185 -17.11 -45.65 -2.13
N ASN A 186 -15.84 -45.64 -1.73
CA ASN A 186 -14.82 -44.71 -2.26
C ASN A 186 -14.50 -44.91 -3.75
N PHE A 187 -15.02 -45.99 -4.36
CA PHE A 187 -14.91 -46.24 -5.81
C PHE A 187 -16.01 -45.54 -6.62
N ASN A 188 -17.04 -45.01 -5.96
CA ASN A 188 -18.12 -44.29 -6.64
C ASN A 188 -17.76 -42.80 -6.76
N PRO A 189 -17.65 -42.22 -7.97
CA PRO A 189 -17.30 -40.80 -8.14
C PRO A 189 -18.36 -39.84 -7.56
N SER A 190 -19.58 -40.32 -7.31
CA SER A 190 -20.64 -39.53 -6.64
C SER A 190 -20.47 -39.48 -5.11
N VAL A 191 -19.53 -40.25 -4.55
CA VAL A 191 -19.24 -40.34 -3.11
C VAL A 191 -17.78 -39.99 -2.88
N LEU A 192 -17.53 -38.79 -2.36
CA LEU A 192 -16.19 -38.30 -2.05
C LEU A 192 -15.86 -38.53 -0.58
N LYS A 193 -14.56 -38.64 -0.27
CA LYS A 193 -14.09 -38.61 1.12
C LYS A 193 -14.42 -37.25 1.73
N ARG A 194 -14.93 -37.25 2.97
CA ARG A 194 -15.05 -36.01 3.76
C ARG A 194 -13.67 -35.49 4.09
N ARG A 195 -13.45 -34.19 3.88
CA ARG A 195 -12.25 -33.45 4.26
C ARG A 195 -12.56 -32.54 5.43
N THR A 196 -11.57 -32.25 6.24
CA THR A 196 -11.72 -31.33 7.38
C THR A 196 -11.96 -29.92 6.86
N VAL A 197 -12.98 -29.27 7.41
CA VAL A 197 -13.31 -27.86 7.14
C VAL A 197 -13.38 -27.14 8.47
N LEU A 198 -12.66 -26.02 8.61
CA LEU A 198 -12.65 -25.18 9.80
C LEU A 198 -12.62 -23.71 9.37
N HIS A 199 -13.54 -22.88 9.90
CA HIS A 199 -13.66 -21.45 9.55
C HIS A 199 -13.72 -21.15 8.03
N GLY A 200 -14.37 -22.01 7.24
CA GLY A 200 -14.47 -21.87 5.79
C GLY A 200 -13.22 -22.33 5.01
N PHE A 201 -12.16 -22.76 5.70
CA PHE A 201 -10.97 -23.35 5.09
C PHE A 201 -11.10 -24.87 5.01
N GLU A 202 -10.92 -25.40 3.82
CA GLU A 202 -10.99 -26.82 3.51
C GLU A 202 -9.61 -27.38 3.19
N GLN A 203 -9.27 -28.51 3.81
CA GLN A 203 -8.03 -29.25 3.55
C GLN A 203 -7.87 -29.61 2.06
N ILE A 204 -6.69 -29.38 1.47
CA ILE A 204 -6.42 -29.59 0.04
C ILE A 204 -6.06 -31.06 -0.26
N GLU A 205 -5.19 -31.68 0.54
CA GLU A 205 -4.65 -33.02 0.29
C GLU A 205 -4.82 -33.95 1.50
N ASP A 206 -4.93 -35.26 1.28
CA ASP A 206 -5.02 -36.28 2.35
C ASP A 206 -3.69 -36.48 3.09
N GLN A 207 -2.58 -36.10 2.44
CA GLN A 207 -1.23 -36.17 3.00
C GLN A 207 -0.97 -34.95 3.87
N ALA A 208 -0.43 -35.19 5.06
CA ALA A 208 0.00 -34.11 5.93
C ALA A 208 1.27 -33.49 5.35
N ASP A 209 1.29 -32.16 5.33
CA ASP A 209 2.45 -31.35 5.00
C ASP A 209 3.54 -31.49 6.08
N TYR A 210 3.13 -31.75 7.32
CA TYR A 210 4.03 -32.17 8.38
C TYR A 210 3.34 -33.12 9.36
N VAL A 211 4.10 -34.09 9.89
CA VAL A 211 3.67 -34.96 10.98
C VAL A 211 4.73 -34.89 12.07
N HIS A 212 4.29 -34.56 13.29
CA HIS A 212 5.16 -34.53 14.46
C HIS A 212 5.83 -35.90 14.68
N PRO A 213 7.13 -36.01 15.05
CA PRO A 213 7.83 -37.28 15.20
C PRO A 213 7.14 -38.28 16.14
N ARG A 214 6.46 -37.76 17.18
CA ARG A 214 5.66 -38.55 18.14
C ARG A 214 4.17 -38.62 17.80
N ASN A 215 3.75 -38.23 16.60
CA ASN A 215 2.35 -38.16 16.15
C ASN A 215 1.41 -37.29 17.01
N ILE A 216 1.95 -36.37 17.82
CA ILE A 216 1.18 -35.48 18.70
C ILE A 216 0.38 -34.45 17.90
N TRP A 217 0.85 -34.03 16.73
CA TRP A 217 0.03 -33.28 15.78
C TRP A 217 0.47 -33.49 14.34
N SER A 218 -0.37 -33.04 13.41
CA SER A 218 -0.10 -33.02 11.97
C SER A 218 -0.63 -31.73 11.36
N GLU A 219 0.06 -31.24 10.32
CA GLU A 219 -0.25 -30.00 9.64
C GLU A 219 -0.69 -30.26 8.20
N PHE A 220 -1.68 -29.52 7.72
CA PHE A 220 -2.23 -29.68 6.38
C PHE A 220 -2.48 -28.30 5.76
N LEU A 221 -2.19 -28.18 4.47
CA LEU A 221 -2.60 -27.01 3.69
C LEU A 221 -4.12 -27.02 3.44
N ALA A 222 -4.74 -25.86 3.55
CA ALA A 222 -6.16 -25.62 3.32
C ALA A 222 -6.39 -24.39 2.44
N GLU A 223 -7.47 -24.41 1.67
CA GLU A 223 -7.95 -23.28 0.84
C GLU A 223 -9.32 -22.82 1.30
N HIS A 224 -9.60 -21.52 1.22
CA HIS A 224 -10.94 -21.02 1.54
C HIS A 224 -11.96 -21.46 0.48
N GLN A 225 -13.12 -21.96 0.90
CA GLN A 225 -14.12 -22.54 0.01
C GLN A 225 -14.68 -21.56 -1.03
N GLU A 226 -14.74 -20.27 -0.69
CA GLU A 226 -15.19 -19.21 -1.60
C GLU A 226 -14.03 -18.55 -2.35
N ASN A 227 -12.85 -18.47 -1.74
CA ASN A 227 -11.69 -17.82 -2.31
C ASN A 227 -10.46 -18.72 -2.27
N ARG A 228 -10.23 -19.47 -3.35
CA ARG A 228 -9.12 -20.42 -3.45
C ARG A 228 -7.73 -19.77 -3.40
N SER A 229 -7.60 -18.45 -3.59
CA SER A 229 -6.31 -17.77 -3.39
C SER A 229 -5.96 -17.61 -1.91
N SER A 230 -6.96 -17.60 -1.02
CA SER A 230 -6.74 -17.53 0.42
C SER A 230 -6.40 -18.91 0.97
N LYS A 231 -5.18 -19.04 1.49
CA LYS A 231 -4.65 -20.28 2.04
C LYS A 231 -4.53 -20.21 3.56
N ALA A 232 -4.60 -21.37 4.20
CA ALA A 232 -4.40 -21.56 5.63
C ALA A 232 -3.65 -22.86 5.93
N LEU A 233 -3.03 -22.92 7.09
CA LEU A 233 -2.44 -24.11 7.70
C LEU A 233 -3.41 -24.65 8.75
N LEU A 234 -3.88 -25.88 8.58
CA LEU A 234 -4.67 -26.60 9.58
C LEU A 234 -3.75 -27.48 10.42
N ARG A 235 -3.66 -27.22 11.72
CA ARG A 235 -2.92 -28.05 12.68
C ARG A 235 -3.89 -28.92 13.46
N LYS A 236 -3.74 -30.24 13.35
CA LYS A 236 -4.57 -31.24 14.04
C LYS A 236 -3.77 -31.88 15.17
N TRP A 237 -4.14 -31.58 16.40
CA TRP A 237 -3.60 -32.18 17.62
C TRP A 237 -4.16 -33.59 17.85
N ASN A 238 -3.36 -34.42 18.51
CA ASN A 238 -3.70 -35.73 19.03
C ASN A 238 -3.03 -35.90 20.41
N PHE A 239 -3.71 -35.41 21.44
CA PHE A 239 -3.24 -35.43 22.82
C PHE A 239 -3.27 -36.83 23.46
N GLU A 240 -3.76 -37.87 22.76
CA GLU A 240 -3.64 -39.28 23.21
C GLU A 240 -2.19 -39.78 23.14
N GLU A 241 -1.38 -39.24 22.22
CA GLU A 241 0.00 -39.66 21.97
C GLU A 241 1.03 -39.03 22.92
N LEU A 242 0.61 -38.13 23.82
CA LEU A 242 1.48 -37.59 24.88
C LEU A 242 1.72 -38.67 25.95
N ALA A 243 2.97 -38.81 26.43
CA ALA A 243 3.35 -39.94 27.28
C ALA A 243 2.80 -39.79 28.71
N ALA A 244 1.55 -40.23 28.88
CA ALA A 244 0.88 -40.51 30.17
C ALA A 244 -0.45 -41.28 30.02
N GLY A 245 -0.91 -41.57 28.78
CA GLY A 245 -2.15 -42.33 28.56
C GLY A 245 -3.44 -41.58 28.94
N GLY A 246 -3.38 -40.24 29.04
CA GLY A 246 -4.52 -39.37 29.30
C GLY A 246 -4.08 -38.03 29.87
N THR A 247 -3.96 -37.02 29.02
CA THR A 247 -3.75 -35.64 29.47
C THR A 247 -5.01 -35.10 30.15
N SER A 248 -4.84 -34.42 31.29
CA SER A 248 -5.95 -33.74 31.94
C SER A 248 -6.50 -32.62 31.04
N THR A 249 -7.77 -32.24 31.23
CA THR A 249 -8.37 -31.13 30.48
C THR A 249 -7.58 -29.82 30.65
N VAL A 250 -7.01 -29.59 31.83
CA VAL A 250 -6.19 -28.40 32.11
C VAL A 250 -4.86 -28.46 31.33
N GLU A 251 -4.19 -29.60 31.28
CA GLU A 251 -2.96 -29.76 30.50
C GLU A 251 -3.19 -29.55 29.01
N ARG A 252 -4.27 -30.13 28.46
CA ARG A 252 -4.64 -29.92 27.05
C ARG A 252 -4.90 -28.45 26.75
N GLN A 253 -5.65 -27.77 27.62
CA GLN A 253 -5.92 -26.33 27.49
C GLN A 253 -4.64 -25.49 27.58
N THR A 254 -3.69 -25.88 28.43
CA THR A 254 -2.41 -25.18 28.58
C THR A 254 -1.50 -25.34 27.37
N ILE A 255 -1.57 -26.47 26.66
CA ILE A 255 -0.80 -26.73 25.43
C ILE A 255 -1.52 -26.12 24.22
N GLY A 256 -2.77 -26.51 23.98
CA GLY A 256 -3.54 -26.13 22.78
C GLY A 256 -3.85 -24.64 22.66
N LEU A 257 -4.00 -23.91 23.77
CA LEU A 257 -4.23 -22.45 23.73
C LEU A 257 -2.94 -21.64 23.85
N ARG A 258 -1.77 -22.27 23.91
CA ARG A 258 -0.52 -21.60 24.23
C ARG A 258 -0.13 -20.58 23.17
N GLU A 259 -0.13 -21.01 21.91
CA GLU A 259 0.25 -20.18 20.76
C GLU A 259 -0.79 -19.09 20.51
N LEU A 260 -2.09 -19.40 20.61
CA LEU A 260 -3.17 -18.41 20.54
C LEU A 260 -3.04 -17.32 21.62
N ARG A 261 -2.82 -17.69 22.89
CA ARG A 261 -2.66 -16.72 23.98
C ARG A 261 -1.41 -15.86 23.81
N LEU A 262 -0.33 -16.44 23.28
CA LEU A 262 0.89 -15.70 22.97
C LEU A 262 0.63 -14.68 21.86
N ASN A 263 -0.03 -15.09 20.77
CA ASN A 263 -0.45 -14.21 19.68
C ASN A 263 -1.27 -13.02 20.22
N GLU A 264 -2.32 -13.28 21.00
CA GLU A 264 -3.15 -12.21 21.58
C GLU A 264 -2.38 -11.29 22.54
N ALA A 265 -1.45 -11.82 23.33
CA ALA A 265 -0.61 -11.00 24.20
C ALA A 265 0.33 -10.08 23.41
N LEU A 266 0.96 -10.62 22.36
CA LEU A 266 1.88 -9.87 21.50
C LEU A 266 1.17 -8.85 20.61
N ARG A 267 -0.07 -9.13 20.19
CA ARG A 267 -0.93 -8.17 19.47
C ARG A 267 -1.07 -6.84 20.21
N VAL A 268 -1.03 -6.86 21.56
CA VAL A 268 -1.12 -5.67 22.41
C VAL A 268 0.27 -5.15 22.81
N GLN A 269 1.17 -6.02 23.25
CA GLN A 269 2.47 -5.62 23.83
C GLN A 269 3.52 -5.25 22.79
N ALA A 270 3.52 -5.92 21.64
CA ALA A 270 4.48 -5.73 20.56
C ALA A 270 3.83 -6.00 19.19
N PRO A 271 2.99 -5.08 18.68
CA PRO A 271 2.24 -5.27 17.43
C PRO A 271 3.12 -5.60 16.22
N GLU A 272 4.34 -5.03 16.15
CA GLU A 272 5.29 -5.33 15.09
C GLU A 272 5.79 -6.78 15.11
N LEU A 273 5.97 -7.37 16.29
CA LEU A 273 6.35 -8.78 16.42
C LEU A 273 5.18 -9.72 16.17
N HIS A 274 3.95 -9.25 16.47
CA HIS A 274 2.72 -9.98 16.15
C HIS A 274 2.55 -10.21 14.65
N GLU A 275 2.92 -9.24 13.81
CA GLU A 275 2.92 -9.40 12.34
C GLU A 275 3.89 -10.48 11.84
N ASP A 276 4.89 -10.85 12.64
CA ASP A 276 5.89 -11.87 12.31
C ASP A 276 5.54 -13.25 12.90
N LEU A 277 4.29 -13.45 13.35
CA LEU A 277 3.74 -14.72 13.79
C LEU A 277 2.68 -15.22 12.81
N LEU A 278 2.50 -16.55 12.73
CA LEU A 278 1.33 -17.10 12.03
C LEU A 278 0.05 -16.63 12.72
N GLU A 279 -0.82 -15.95 11.96
CA GLU A 279 -2.06 -15.38 12.49
C GLU A 279 -3.14 -16.46 12.61
N PRO A 280 -3.74 -16.67 13.80
CA PRO A 280 -4.85 -17.59 13.96
C PRO A 280 -6.11 -17.07 13.24
N VAL A 281 -6.81 -17.95 12.50
CA VAL A 281 -8.03 -17.60 11.75
C VAL A 281 -9.23 -17.36 12.67
N GLY A 282 -9.29 -18.06 13.80
CA GLY A 282 -10.38 -17.99 14.75
C GLY A 282 -9.88 -18.15 16.18
N SER A 283 -10.65 -17.62 17.13
CA SER A 283 -10.38 -17.80 18.55
C SER A 283 -10.87 -19.16 19.03
N ALA A 284 -10.13 -19.79 19.94
CA ALA A 284 -10.52 -21.01 20.63
C ALA A 284 -10.65 -20.76 22.13
N THR A 285 -11.68 -21.33 22.75
CA THR A 285 -11.89 -21.26 24.20
C THR A 285 -11.44 -22.55 24.88
N ALA A 286 -11.33 -22.51 26.21
CA ALA A 286 -10.96 -23.66 27.02
C ALA A 286 -11.89 -24.87 26.80
N ASP A 287 -13.18 -24.63 26.51
CA ASP A 287 -14.17 -25.67 26.25
C ASP A 287 -14.02 -26.33 24.87
N ASP A 288 -13.34 -25.67 23.93
CA ASP A 288 -13.16 -26.17 22.57
C ASP A 288 -11.97 -27.15 22.46
N ILE A 289 -11.12 -27.21 23.49
CA ILE A 289 -9.93 -28.06 23.52
C ILE A 289 -10.31 -29.50 23.91
N THR A 290 -10.47 -30.34 22.90
CA THR A 290 -10.68 -31.79 23.06
C THR A 290 -9.37 -32.56 22.91
N THR A 291 -9.41 -33.90 22.87
CA THR A 291 -8.20 -34.74 22.72
C THR A 291 -7.62 -34.63 21.31
N ASN A 292 -8.46 -34.38 20.32
CA ASN A 292 -8.11 -34.17 18.92
C ASN A 292 -8.60 -32.78 18.47
N PHE A 293 -7.94 -31.76 19.00
CA PHE A 293 -8.21 -30.35 18.73
C PHE A 293 -7.63 -29.91 17.37
N ILE A 294 -8.29 -28.99 16.68
CA ILE A 294 -7.84 -28.49 15.37
C ILE A 294 -7.76 -26.96 15.39
N GLU A 295 -6.64 -26.43 14.93
CA GLU A 295 -6.38 -25.01 14.76
C GLU A 295 -6.24 -24.65 13.29
N ALA A 296 -6.51 -23.39 12.95
CA ALA A 296 -6.31 -22.84 11.62
C ALA A 296 -5.50 -21.55 11.70
N TYR A 297 -4.43 -21.46 10.91
CA TYR A 297 -3.56 -20.29 10.80
C TYR A 297 -3.59 -19.77 9.37
N ARG A 298 -3.73 -18.46 9.17
CA ARG A 298 -3.75 -17.83 7.86
C ARG A 298 -2.34 -17.82 7.26
N LEU A 299 -2.22 -18.17 5.98
CA LEU A 299 -0.95 -18.15 5.25
C LEU A 299 -0.91 -16.96 4.29
N PRO A 300 0.05 -16.02 4.45
CA PRO A 300 0.30 -14.96 3.49
C PRO A 300 0.58 -15.48 2.07
N THR A 301 0.31 -14.64 1.07
CA THR A 301 0.61 -14.97 -0.33
C THR A 301 2.12 -15.13 -0.52
N GLY A 302 2.55 -16.23 -1.16
CA GLY A 302 3.96 -16.47 -1.47
C GLY A 302 4.81 -16.91 -0.27
N ILE A 303 4.19 -17.23 0.87
CA ILE A 303 4.88 -17.85 2.01
C ILE A 303 5.24 -19.30 1.69
N GLU A 304 6.42 -19.72 2.14
CA GLU A 304 6.89 -21.12 2.09
C GLU A 304 7.68 -21.45 3.35
N ARG A 305 7.89 -22.74 3.65
CA ARG A 305 8.73 -23.12 4.79
C ARG A 305 10.19 -22.79 4.52
N LEU A 306 10.98 -22.52 5.57
CA LEU A 306 12.40 -22.23 5.41
C LEU A 306 13.16 -23.37 4.70
N SER A 307 12.83 -24.63 4.98
CA SER A 307 13.41 -25.77 4.25
C SER A 307 13.16 -25.71 2.74
N GLU A 308 11.92 -25.43 2.33
CA GLU A 308 11.53 -25.32 0.92
C GLU A 308 12.19 -24.10 0.27
N HIS A 309 12.26 -22.98 0.99
CA HIS A 309 12.94 -21.77 0.53
C HIS A 309 14.42 -22.02 0.21
N LEU A 310 15.13 -22.73 1.10
CA LEU A 310 16.56 -23.04 0.94
C LEU A 310 16.80 -24.03 -0.21
N GLU A 311 15.94 -25.04 -0.37
CA GLU A 311 16.02 -26.00 -1.48
C GLU A 311 15.76 -25.33 -2.83
N ARG A 312 14.72 -24.49 -2.93
CA ARG A 312 14.35 -23.78 -4.16
C ARG A 312 15.39 -22.73 -4.56
N ASN A 313 16.04 -22.09 -3.59
CA ASN A 313 17.01 -21.01 -3.81
C ASN A 313 18.45 -21.44 -3.50
N SER A 314 18.85 -22.64 -3.92
CA SER A 314 20.22 -23.14 -3.71
C SER A 314 21.29 -22.19 -4.27
N ASN A 315 20.99 -21.42 -5.31
CA ASN A 315 21.91 -20.49 -5.97
C ASN A 315 21.79 -19.04 -5.49
N LYS A 316 21.13 -18.77 -4.34
CA LYS A 316 21.00 -17.42 -3.78
C LYS A 316 22.38 -16.81 -3.52
N SER A 317 22.50 -15.49 -3.69
CA SER A 317 23.74 -14.78 -3.36
C SER A 317 24.06 -14.93 -1.87
N GLU A 318 25.34 -14.89 -1.55
CA GLU A 318 25.80 -14.93 -0.16
C GLU A 318 25.19 -13.79 0.68
N GLN A 319 25.10 -12.58 0.11
CA GLN A 319 24.49 -11.42 0.75
C GLN A 319 23.02 -11.64 1.13
N ASP A 320 22.24 -12.27 0.25
CA ASP A 320 20.83 -12.58 0.53
C ASP A 320 20.67 -13.62 1.65
N ARG A 321 21.61 -14.58 1.75
CA ARG A 321 21.62 -15.57 2.85
C ARG A 321 22.01 -14.91 4.16
N ARG A 322 23.03 -14.02 4.16
CA ARG A 322 23.42 -13.21 5.32
C ARG A 322 22.25 -12.36 5.82
N LEU A 323 21.51 -11.71 4.91
CA LEU A 323 20.33 -10.92 5.27
C LEU A 323 19.23 -11.79 5.89
N LEU A 324 18.97 -12.97 5.34
CA LEU A 324 17.99 -13.90 5.93
C LEU A 324 18.42 -14.36 7.33
N ALA A 325 19.70 -14.69 7.54
CA ALA A 325 20.23 -15.05 8.86
C ALA A 325 20.09 -13.91 9.88
N LYS A 326 20.43 -12.68 9.49
CA LYS A 326 20.22 -11.46 10.30
C LYS A 326 18.74 -11.24 10.63
N SER A 327 17.86 -11.40 9.63
CA SER A 327 16.42 -11.30 9.78
C SER A 327 15.87 -12.30 10.81
N ILE A 328 16.30 -13.57 10.75
CA ILE A 328 15.95 -14.60 11.75
C ILE A 328 16.39 -14.15 13.15
N LEU A 329 17.66 -13.82 13.33
CA LEU A 329 18.22 -13.40 14.62
C LEU A 329 17.51 -12.16 15.20
N ALA A 330 17.11 -11.21 14.36
CA ALA A 330 16.38 -10.01 14.78
C ALA A 330 15.01 -10.34 15.44
N ARG A 331 14.27 -11.34 14.92
CA ARG A 331 12.99 -11.76 15.54
C ARG A 331 13.22 -12.40 16.90
N PHE A 332 14.20 -13.28 17.00
CA PHE A 332 14.54 -13.92 18.26
C PHE A 332 15.10 -12.92 19.28
N SER A 333 15.83 -11.89 18.82
CA SER A 333 16.24 -10.76 19.67
C SER A 333 15.02 -10.05 20.28
N LYS A 334 13.99 -9.73 19.47
CA LYS A 334 12.73 -9.14 19.96
C LYS A 334 11.99 -10.07 20.93
N LEU A 335 11.90 -11.37 20.64
CA LEU A 335 11.29 -12.36 21.56
C LEU A 335 12.04 -12.43 22.90
N HIS A 336 13.37 -12.52 22.87
CA HIS A 336 14.18 -12.63 24.08
C HIS A 336 14.12 -11.34 24.92
N ALA A 337 14.01 -10.16 24.29
CA ALA A 337 13.80 -8.89 24.98
C ALA A 337 12.48 -8.87 25.79
N LEU A 338 11.46 -9.58 25.32
CA LEU A 338 10.19 -9.80 26.03
C LEU A 338 10.25 -10.95 27.04
N GLY A 339 11.41 -11.59 27.21
CA GLY A 339 11.60 -12.74 28.10
C GLY A 339 11.00 -14.05 27.57
N ILE A 340 10.68 -14.11 26.27
CA ILE A 340 10.13 -15.29 25.60
C ILE A 340 11.27 -16.08 24.94
N ALA A 341 11.31 -17.39 25.16
CA ALA A 341 12.24 -18.30 24.50
C ALA A 341 11.46 -19.37 23.74
N HIS A 342 11.83 -19.62 22.48
CA HIS A 342 11.11 -20.52 21.56
C HIS A 342 11.38 -21.99 21.86
N ARG A 343 12.63 -22.36 22.15
CA ARG A 343 13.16 -23.69 22.50
C ARG A 343 13.15 -24.77 21.42
N ASP A 344 12.42 -24.53 20.33
CA ASP A 344 12.26 -25.45 19.20
C ASP A 344 12.50 -24.75 17.84
N ILE A 345 13.69 -24.17 17.67
CA ILE A 345 14.07 -23.43 16.47
C ILE A 345 14.58 -24.40 15.42
N THR A 346 13.86 -24.56 14.31
CA THR A 346 14.21 -25.49 13.22
C THR A 346 13.83 -24.89 11.87
N LYS A 347 14.30 -25.50 10.77
CA LYS A 347 13.87 -25.15 9.40
C LYS A 347 12.36 -25.36 9.15
N ARG A 348 11.63 -25.97 10.08
CA ARG A 348 10.19 -26.28 9.99
C ARG A 348 9.31 -25.30 10.77
N THR A 349 9.83 -24.72 11.85
CA THR A 349 9.11 -23.73 12.67
C THR A 349 9.20 -22.32 12.10
N LEU A 350 10.03 -22.14 11.07
CA LEU A 350 10.27 -20.87 10.37
C LEU A 350 9.68 -20.88 8.96
N TRP A 351 9.03 -19.78 8.61
CA TRP A 351 8.46 -19.53 7.29
C TRP A 351 9.11 -18.29 6.68
N VAL A 352 9.23 -18.27 5.36
CA VAL A 352 9.85 -17.17 4.62
C VAL A 352 8.86 -16.61 3.62
N VAL A 353 8.72 -15.29 3.63
CA VAL A 353 8.10 -14.52 2.55
C VAL A 353 9.23 -13.81 1.82
N GLU A 354 9.37 -14.10 0.52
CA GLU A 354 10.41 -13.47 -0.30
C GLU A 354 10.33 -11.93 -0.21
N PRO A 355 11.49 -11.24 -0.15
CA PRO A 355 12.84 -11.79 -0.26
C PRO A 355 13.49 -12.32 1.04
N SER A 356 13.09 -11.80 2.21
CA SER A 356 13.76 -12.11 3.51
C SER A 356 12.92 -11.88 4.77
N ARG A 357 11.59 -11.74 4.68
CA ARG A 357 10.75 -11.66 5.89
C ARG A 357 10.55 -13.04 6.47
N VAL A 358 10.69 -13.16 7.79
CA VAL A 358 10.61 -14.42 8.52
C VAL A 358 9.37 -14.40 9.39
N ILE A 359 8.56 -15.44 9.29
CA ILE A 359 7.37 -15.65 10.14
C ILE A 359 7.61 -16.87 11.02
N LEU A 360 7.33 -16.71 12.31
CA LEU A 360 7.52 -17.74 13.34
C LEU A 360 6.23 -18.52 13.58
N SER A 361 6.38 -19.79 13.94
CA SER A 361 5.26 -20.70 14.24
C SER A 361 5.67 -21.75 15.26
N THR A 362 4.69 -22.42 15.87
CA THR A 362 4.89 -23.58 16.75
C THR A 362 5.51 -23.22 18.10
N PHE A 363 4.75 -22.48 18.90
CA PHE A 363 5.16 -22.06 20.25
C PHE A 363 4.80 -23.06 21.36
N ALA A 364 4.59 -24.34 20.99
CA ALA A 364 4.14 -25.38 21.91
C ALA A 364 5.12 -25.62 23.07
N ALA A 365 6.43 -25.65 22.79
CA ALA A 365 7.49 -25.83 23.78
C ALA A 365 8.01 -24.51 24.40
N ALA A 366 7.54 -23.36 23.91
CA ALA A 366 8.08 -22.05 24.24
C ALA A 366 7.92 -21.69 25.72
N ARG A 367 8.91 -21.00 26.29
CA ARG A 367 8.81 -20.37 27.60
C ARG A 367 8.24 -18.97 27.42
N VAL A 368 7.06 -18.73 27.99
CA VAL A 368 6.41 -17.41 27.99
C VAL A 368 6.32 -16.92 29.44
N PRO A 369 6.68 -15.64 29.73
CA PRO A 369 6.53 -15.06 31.05
C PRO A 369 5.09 -15.16 31.56
N GLN A 370 4.90 -15.40 32.86
CA GLN A 370 3.58 -15.46 33.54
C GLN A 370 2.61 -16.55 33.05
N ALA A 371 2.96 -17.32 32.01
CA ALA A 371 2.17 -18.47 31.54
C ALA A 371 2.43 -19.73 32.38
N GLN A 372 1.43 -20.61 32.48
CA GLN A 372 1.61 -21.92 33.11
C GLN A 372 2.70 -22.73 32.38
N THR A 373 3.58 -23.38 33.12
CA THR A 373 4.66 -24.20 32.55
C THR A 373 4.09 -25.49 31.98
N VAL A 374 4.54 -25.89 30.80
CA VAL A 374 4.17 -27.18 30.17
C VAL A 374 4.83 -28.39 30.87
N GLY A 375 5.63 -28.14 31.92
CA GLY A 375 6.08 -29.14 32.87
C GLY A 375 6.87 -30.29 32.22
N VAL A 376 6.34 -31.51 32.40
CA VAL A 376 6.94 -32.79 31.96
C VAL A 376 6.85 -32.98 30.44
N HIS A 377 5.82 -32.43 29.80
CA HIS A 377 5.56 -32.62 28.36
C HIS A 377 6.40 -31.73 27.44
N ARG A 378 7.25 -30.85 28.00
CA ARG A 378 8.06 -29.89 27.22
C ARG A 378 8.88 -30.58 26.12
N ILE A 379 9.64 -31.61 26.48
CA ILE A 379 10.56 -32.34 25.57
C ILE A 379 9.76 -33.11 24.51
N GLU A 380 8.52 -33.48 24.81
CA GLU A 380 7.69 -34.26 23.90
C GLU A 380 7.09 -33.41 22.78
N LEU A 381 6.96 -32.10 23.00
CA LEU A 381 6.36 -31.14 22.09
C LEU A 381 7.36 -30.49 21.13
N GLU A 382 8.62 -30.92 21.13
CA GLU A 382 9.67 -30.38 20.26
C GLU A 382 9.61 -31.06 18.88
N THR A 383 9.55 -30.24 17.80
CA THR A 383 9.41 -30.70 16.41
C THR A 383 10.68 -31.29 15.81
N GLY A 384 11.84 -30.83 16.28
CA GLY A 384 13.14 -31.29 15.84
C GLY A 384 14.03 -31.63 17.04
N SER A 385 14.26 -32.91 17.25
CA SER A 385 15.19 -33.42 18.27
C SER A 385 16.65 -33.22 17.83
N ILE A 386 17.13 -31.97 17.88
CA ILE A 386 18.56 -31.71 18.06
C ILE A 386 18.84 -31.97 19.54
N GLU A 387 19.53 -33.07 19.83
CA GLU A 387 20.03 -33.33 21.19
C GLU A 387 21.10 -32.28 21.50
N LEU A 388 20.96 -31.60 22.64
CA LEU A 388 21.93 -30.60 23.07
C LEU A 388 23.00 -31.25 23.96
N PRO A 389 24.20 -30.67 24.07
CA PRO A 389 25.24 -31.15 24.98
C PRO A 389 24.74 -31.27 26.43
N GLU A 390 23.90 -30.34 26.88
CA GLU A 390 23.32 -30.32 28.22
C GLU A 390 22.17 -31.34 28.45
N ASP A 391 21.69 -32.00 27.40
CA ASP A 391 20.64 -33.02 27.50
C ASP A 391 21.22 -34.42 27.84
N GLU A 392 22.52 -34.68 27.59
CA GLU A 392 23.19 -35.93 27.96
C GLU A 392 23.42 -36.02 29.49
N GLY A 393 22.73 -36.96 30.16
CA GLY A 393 23.02 -37.39 31.54
C GLY A 393 22.07 -36.92 32.65
N VAL A 394 20.99 -36.18 32.36
CA VAL A 394 20.13 -35.56 33.39
C VAL A 394 18.82 -36.33 33.60
N ALA A 395 18.90 -37.50 34.24
CA ALA A 395 17.75 -38.13 34.89
C ALA A 395 17.44 -37.55 36.29
N ALA A 396 18.15 -36.52 36.77
CA ALA A 396 18.02 -36.08 38.18
C ALA A 396 18.16 -34.57 38.53
N GLN A 397 18.42 -33.64 37.60
CA GLN A 397 18.53 -32.20 37.94
C GLN A 397 17.82 -31.28 36.95
N ALA A 398 16.49 -31.40 36.88
CA ALA A 398 15.60 -30.56 36.08
C ALA A 398 15.33 -29.15 36.68
N ARG A 399 16.36 -28.43 37.16
CA ARG A 399 16.23 -27.04 37.60
C ARG A 399 17.44 -26.22 37.19
N SER A 400 17.24 -25.31 36.22
CA SER A 400 18.17 -24.25 35.77
C SER A 400 18.99 -24.54 34.50
N ILE A 401 18.34 -24.84 33.38
CA ILE A 401 18.94 -24.60 32.05
C ILE A 401 18.39 -23.25 31.56
N ASP A 402 19.30 -22.34 31.19
CA ASP A 402 18.93 -21.03 30.63
C ASP A 402 18.24 -21.24 29.28
N PRO A 403 16.94 -20.91 29.14
CA PRO A 403 16.21 -21.15 27.90
C PRO A 403 16.74 -20.32 26.72
N PHE A 404 17.39 -19.18 26.97
CA PHE A 404 17.91 -18.32 25.92
C PHE A 404 19.22 -18.87 25.36
N ALA A 405 20.06 -19.48 26.20
CA ALA A 405 21.29 -20.16 25.77
C ALA A 405 21.00 -21.38 24.88
N ARG A 406 19.85 -22.05 25.08
CA ARG A 406 19.35 -23.11 24.19
C ARG A 406 18.98 -22.55 22.82
N ASP A 407 18.20 -21.47 22.78
CA ASP A 407 17.81 -20.83 21.52
C ASP A 407 19.04 -20.32 20.75
N VAL A 408 20.04 -19.75 21.44
CA VAL A 408 21.31 -19.30 20.84
C VAL A 408 22.05 -20.45 20.15
N PHE A 409 22.11 -21.63 20.78
CA PHE A 409 22.75 -22.81 20.17
C PHE A 409 22.02 -23.25 18.90
N LEU A 410 20.69 -23.37 18.96
CA LEU A 410 19.87 -23.75 17.80
C LEU A 410 19.97 -22.74 16.65
N LEU A 411 20.02 -21.45 16.98
CA LEU A 411 20.27 -20.37 16.02
C LEU A 411 21.67 -20.46 15.41
N GLY A 412 22.69 -20.78 16.21
CA GLY A 412 24.06 -21.01 15.73
C GLY A 412 24.12 -22.12 14.68
N VAL A 413 23.52 -23.27 14.99
CA VAL A 413 23.41 -24.42 14.06
C VAL A 413 22.68 -24.01 12.78
N LEU A 414 21.52 -23.35 12.91
CA LEU A 414 20.71 -22.93 11.77
C LEU A 414 21.47 -21.95 10.85
N VAL A 415 22.12 -20.94 11.44
CA VAL A 415 22.87 -19.93 10.70
C VAL A 415 24.08 -20.55 9.99
N TYR A 416 24.80 -21.45 10.67
CA TYR A 416 25.91 -22.20 10.05
C TYR A 416 25.44 -22.99 8.83
N GLU A 417 24.41 -23.83 8.99
CA GLU A 417 23.90 -24.67 7.89
C GLU A 417 23.38 -23.83 6.71
N MET A 418 22.85 -22.63 6.98
CA MET A 418 22.36 -21.72 5.95
C MET A 418 23.48 -20.99 5.20
N LEU A 419 24.46 -20.44 5.92
CA LEU A 419 25.53 -19.63 5.32
C LEU A 419 26.61 -20.47 4.68
N GLU A 420 27.03 -21.54 5.37
CA GLU A 420 28.08 -22.44 4.90
C GLU A 420 27.55 -23.50 3.92
N SER A 421 26.22 -23.71 3.86
CA SER A 421 25.57 -24.73 3.04
C SER A 421 26.08 -26.15 3.31
N GLN A 422 26.50 -26.41 4.55
CA GLN A 422 27.01 -27.70 5.03
C GLN A 422 26.30 -28.06 6.34
N GLU A 423 25.96 -29.35 6.50
CA GLU A 423 25.46 -29.85 7.77
C GLU A 423 26.62 -30.09 8.74
N LEU A 424 26.40 -29.82 10.03
CA LEU A 424 27.38 -30.10 11.08
C LEU A 424 27.51 -31.60 11.33
N GLU A 425 28.72 -32.06 11.65
CA GLU A 425 28.93 -33.41 12.14
C GLU A 425 28.24 -33.60 13.50
N ARG A 426 27.68 -34.79 13.72
CA ARG A 426 26.94 -35.12 14.94
C ARG A 426 27.68 -36.18 15.74
N LEU A 427 28.17 -35.80 16.91
CA LEU A 427 28.78 -36.71 17.89
C LEU A 427 27.73 -37.05 18.94
N ASN A 428 27.35 -38.33 19.07
CA ASN A 428 26.23 -38.78 19.90
C ASN A 428 24.94 -37.97 19.65
N ASN A 429 24.58 -37.75 18.37
CA ASN A 429 23.45 -36.93 17.90
C ASN A 429 23.52 -35.41 18.19
N VAL A 430 24.52 -34.94 18.94
CA VAL A 430 24.74 -33.52 19.21
C VAL A 430 25.55 -32.89 18.07
N PRO A 431 25.08 -31.80 17.43
CA PRO A 431 25.85 -31.06 16.43
C PRO A 431 27.10 -30.43 17.06
N VAL A 432 28.27 -30.64 16.45
CA VAL A 432 29.54 -30.09 16.94
C VAL A 432 30.19 -29.26 15.85
N TYR A 433 30.62 -28.06 16.22
CA TYR A 433 31.38 -27.18 15.34
C TYR A 433 32.88 -27.48 15.45
N ASP A 434 33.54 -27.63 14.30
CA ASP A 434 34.99 -27.84 14.20
C ASP A 434 35.65 -26.61 13.55
N ASP A 435 36.50 -25.94 14.33
CA ASP A 435 37.26 -24.76 13.91
C ASP A 435 38.22 -25.05 12.74
N ALA A 436 38.51 -26.32 12.44
CA ALA A 436 39.38 -26.73 11.33
C ALA A 436 38.67 -26.74 9.96
N VAL A 437 37.35 -26.58 9.91
CA VAL A 437 36.58 -26.59 8.65
C VAL A 437 36.79 -25.30 7.86
N THR A 438 37.03 -25.43 6.55
CA THR A 438 37.11 -24.27 5.64
C THR A 438 35.73 -23.64 5.46
N LEU A 439 35.54 -22.44 6.01
CA LEU A 439 34.29 -21.68 5.91
C LEU A 439 34.19 -20.87 4.60
N VAL A 440 32.97 -20.76 4.09
CA VAL A 440 32.56 -19.79 3.05
C VAL A 440 32.65 -18.37 3.60
N VAL A 441 32.31 -18.16 4.88
CA VAL A 441 32.40 -16.85 5.56
C VAL A 441 33.37 -16.91 6.74
N PRO A 442 34.71 -16.81 6.51
CA PRO A 442 35.71 -16.97 7.57
C PRO A 442 35.56 -16.02 8.76
N ALA A 443 35.02 -14.81 8.53
CA ALA A 443 34.80 -13.82 9.58
C ALA A 443 33.84 -14.29 10.69
N LEU A 444 33.01 -15.30 10.42
CA LEU A 444 32.05 -15.85 11.38
C LEU A 444 32.61 -16.98 12.26
N ALA A 445 33.83 -17.48 12.01
CA ALA A 445 34.45 -18.53 12.83
C ALA A 445 34.35 -18.28 14.36
N PRO A 446 34.76 -17.11 14.91
CA PRO A 446 34.66 -16.87 16.34
C PRO A 446 33.21 -16.78 16.84
N TRP A 447 32.29 -16.41 15.96
CA TRP A 447 30.86 -16.35 16.27
C TRP A 447 30.26 -17.74 16.38
N TYR A 448 30.56 -18.63 15.42
CA TYR A 448 30.13 -20.03 15.43
C TYR A 448 30.64 -20.77 16.67
N ALA A 449 31.93 -20.64 16.98
CA ALA A 449 32.56 -21.26 18.14
C ALA A 449 31.87 -20.88 19.46
N LYS A 450 31.53 -19.59 19.61
CA LYS A 450 30.86 -19.11 20.82
C LYS A 450 29.37 -19.44 20.87
N ALA A 451 28.65 -19.35 19.76
CA ALA A 451 27.21 -19.66 19.72
C ALA A 451 26.94 -21.15 19.98
N MET A 452 27.80 -22.03 19.48
CA MET A 452 27.67 -23.49 19.56
C MET A 452 28.60 -24.14 20.59
N ASP A 453 29.08 -23.38 21.58
CA ASP A 453 29.92 -23.92 22.65
C ASP A 453 29.16 -25.01 23.45
N LEU A 454 29.87 -26.06 23.84
CA LEU A 454 29.30 -27.17 24.61
C LEU A 454 28.91 -26.75 26.03
N ASP A 455 29.53 -25.73 26.62
CA ASP A 455 29.10 -25.14 27.89
C ASP A 455 28.05 -24.04 27.67
N PRO A 456 26.78 -24.20 28.13
CA PRO A 456 25.76 -23.17 27.98
C PRO A 456 26.11 -21.82 28.60
N LYS A 457 27.04 -21.76 29.57
CA LYS A 457 27.43 -20.51 30.26
C LYS A 457 28.39 -19.64 29.44
N THR A 458 29.10 -20.21 28.47
CA THR A 458 30.07 -19.48 27.63
C THR A 458 29.42 -18.93 26.36
N ARG A 459 28.26 -19.48 25.98
CA ARG A 459 27.41 -18.99 24.88
C ARG A 459 26.98 -17.53 25.08
N TYR A 460 26.52 -16.90 24.00
CA TYR A 460 25.85 -15.59 24.11
C TYR A 460 24.63 -15.68 25.04
N ARG A 461 24.38 -14.64 25.84
CA ARG A 461 23.29 -14.70 26.84
C ARG A 461 21.91 -14.75 26.21
N ASN A 462 21.76 -14.16 25.03
CA ASN A 462 20.50 -14.12 24.28
C ASN A 462 20.76 -13.84 22.79
N ALA A 463 19.71 -13.92 21.98
CA ALA A 463 19.76 -13.64 20.56
C ALA A 463 20.15 -12.19 20.22
N SER A 464 19.93 -11.23 21.12
CA SER A 464 20.35 -9.83 20.93
C SER A 464 21.88 -9.71 20.96
N GLU A 465 22.54 -10.31 21.95
CA GLU A 465 24.01 -10.36 22.01
C GLU A 465 24.60 -11.16 20.83
N ALA A 466 23.94 -12.25 20.43
CA ALA A 466 24.35 -13.02 19.27
C ALA A 466 24.21 -12.22 17.97
N LEU A 467 23.13 -11.46 17.78
CA LEU A 467 22.94 -10.59 16.61
C LEU A 467 23.96 -9.47 16.56
N ASP A 468 24.20 -8.77 17.67
CA ASP A 468 25.21 -7.72 17.77
C ASP A 468 26.59 -8.27 17.37
N ALA A 469 26.99 -9.42 17.94
CA ALA A 469 28.28 -10.04 17.62
C ALA A 469 28.36 -10.54 16.17
N LEU A 470 27.26 -11.04 15.60
CA LEU A 470 27.21 -11.43 14.19
C LEU A 470 27.40 -10.21 13.28
N ASN A 471 26.74 -9.10 13.60
CA ASN A 471 26.92 -7.87 12.85
C ASN A 471 28.32 -7.29 13.02
N ASP A 472 28.93 -7.35 14.20
CA ASP A 472 30.33 -6.92 14.41
C ASP A 472 31.31 -7.81 13.60
N CYS A 473 31.07 -9.11 13.48
CA CYS A 473 31.88 -9.99 12.63
C CYS A 473 31.68 -9.72 11.13
N LEU A 474 30.46 -9.37 10.74
CA LEU A 474 30.10 -9.09 9.34
C LEU A 474 30.23 -7.62 8.97
N SER A 475 30.56 -6.74 9.93
CA SER A 475 30.77 -5.34 9.67
C SER A 475 32.03 -5.25 8.82
N VAL A 476 31.81 -5.11 7.53
CA VAL A 476 32.72 -4.32 6.71
C VAL A 476 32.71 -2.95 7.35
N ASP A 477 33.86 -2.28 7.48
CA ASP A 477 33.93 -0.87 7.87
C ASP A 477 33.23 -0.02 6.78
N ALA A 478 31.91 -0.15 6.68
CA ALA A 478 31.02 0.64 5.86
C ALA A 478 30.72 1.94 6.61
N GLY A 479 31.77 2.60 7.09
CA GLY A 479 31.80 4.05 7.04
C GLY A 479 31.72 4.45 5.57
N THR A 480 31.31 5.66 5.29
CA THR A 480 31.49 6.25 3.97
C THR A 480 33.01 6.37 3.75
N ASP A 481 33.64 5.32 3.24
CA ASP A 481 35.07 5.26 2.95
C ASP A 481 35.32 6.17 1.76
N VAL A 482 35.43 7.46 2.04
CA VAL A 482 35.98 8.42 1.10
C VAL A 482 37.46 8.11 0.99
N CYS A 483 37.86 7.55 -0.14
CA CYS A 483 39.23 7.15 -0.42
C CYS A 483 39.89 8.16 -1.36
N ALA A 484 41.21 8.07 -1.52
CA ALA A 484 41.93 8.95 -2.45
C ALA A 484 41.43 8.80 -3.91
N GLY A 485 41.01 7.60 -4.30
CA GLY A 485 40.50 7.30 -5.64
C GLY A 485 39.23 8.06 -6.01
N ASP A 486 38.39 8.41 -5.03
CA ASP A 486 37.16 9.18 -5.27
C ASP A 486 37.44 10.61 -5.77
N PHE A 487 38.67 11.11 -5.60
CA PHE A 487 39.10 12.45 -6.00
C PHE A 487 39.87 12.49 -7.32
N GLU A 488 40.35 11.35 -7.84
CA GLU A 488 41.14 11.29 -9.07
C GLU A 488 40.37 11.88 -10.28
N GLY A 489 39.05 11.66 -10.32
CA GLY A 489 38.18 12.21 -11.36
C GLY A 489 37.89 13.72 -11.26
N TYR A 490 38.44 14.40 -10.26
CA TYR A 490 38.20 15.82 -9.96
C TYR A 490 39.47 16.68 -9.96
N GLU A 491 40.56 16.20 -10.58
CA GLU A 491 41.75 17.04 -10.79
C GLU A 491 41.46 18.17 -11.80
N THR A 492 42.01 19.36 -11.55
CA THR A 492 41.84 20.52 -12.43
C THR A 492 43.15 21.29 -12.62
N ASP A 493 43.33 21.84 -13.82
CA ASP A 493 44.41 22.77 -14.17
C ASP A 493 44.09 24.22 -13.74
N ALA A 494 42.89 24.47 -13.21
CA ALA A 494 42.51 25.77 -12.66
C ALA A 494 43.46 26.16 -11.51
N SER A 495 44.11 27.31 -11.66
CA SER A 495 45.07 27.82 -10.68
C SER A 495 45.13 29.33 -10.74
N LEU A 496 45.85 29.94 -9.78
CA LEU A 496 46.18 31.37 -9.79
C LEU A 496 47.02 31.80 -11.02
N ILE A 497 47.63 30.84 -11.71
CA ILE A 497 48.41 31.08 -12.94
C ILE A 497 47.48 31.11 -14.15
N THR A 498 46.57 30.14 -14.24
CA THR A 498 45.58 30.02 -15.32
C THR A 498 44.51 31.12 -15.23
N PHE A 499 44.18 31.54 -14.01
CA PHE A 499 43.21 32.60 -13.71
C PHE A 499 43.83 33.66 -12.79
N PRO A 500 44.55 34.67 -13.35
CA PRO A 500 45.21 35.70 -12.57
C PRO A 500 44.21 36.68 -11.94
N ILE A 501 44.52 37.13 -10.72
CA ILE A 501 43.68 38.07 -9.96
C ILE A 501 43.66 39.42 -10.67
N LYS A 502 42.49 39.86 -11.14
CA LYS A 502 42.26 41.22 -11.66
C LYS A 502 41.73 42.15 -10.58
N HIS A 503 40.70 41.70 -9.86
CA HIS A 503 40.08 42.44 -8.78
C HIS A 503 39.77 41.49 -7.62
N THR A 504 40.13 41.88 -6.40
CA THR A 504 39.90 41.05 -5.20
C THR A 504 38.55 41.41 -4.60
N ILE A 505 37.69 40.40 -4.38
CA ILE A 505 36.36 40.59 -3.81
C ILE A 505 36.41 40.29 -2.31
N SER A 506 36.98 39.15 -1.91
CA SER A 506 37.24 38.84 -0.51
C SER A 506 38.52 38.01 -0.35
N THR A 507 39.27 38.29 0.71
CA THR A 507 40.51 37.56 1.06
C THR A 507 40.48 37.14 2.51
N HIS A 508 40.03 35.92 2.76
CA HIS A 508 40.26 35.23 4.02
C HIS A 508 41.48 34.30 3.90
N PRO A 509 42.20 34.01 5.01
CA PRO A 509 43.39 33.15 4.98
C PRO A 509 43.16 31.74 4.42
N THR A 510 41.92 31.27 4.43
CA THR A 510 41.49 29.93 4.07
C THR A 510 40.51 29.89 2.88
N LYS A 511 40.04 31.05 2.40
CA LYS A 511 39.17 31.21 1.23
C LYS A 511 39.44 32.54 0.53
N MET A 512 39.74 32.49 -0.76
CA MET A 512 39.95 33.66 -1.61
C MET A 512 38.87 33.71 -2.68
N VAL A 513 38.24 34.88 -2.86
CA VAL A 513 37.25 35.13 -3.92
C VAL A 513 37.70 36.34 -4.72
N TYR A 514 37.84 36.16 -6.02
CA TYR A 514 38.36 37.21 -6.91
C TYR A 514 37.79 37.11 -8.32
N GLU A 515 37.88 38.22 -9.04
CA GLU A 515 37.52 38.34 -10.45
C GLU A 515 38.76 38.08 -11.33
N SER A 516 38.55 37.33 -12.41
CA SER A 516 39.53 37.03 -13.47
C SER A 516 38.85 37.13 -14.84
N GLU A 517 39.60 36.90 -15.92
CA GLU A 517 39.08 36.83 -17.29
C GLU A 517 39.57 35.56 -17.99
N GLN A 518 38.72 34.92 -18.79
CA GLN A 518 39.05 33.77 -19.62
C GLN A 518 38.45 33.96 -21.01
N ASN A 519 39.27 33.92 -22.07
CA ASN A 519 38.85 34.09 -23.46
C ASN A 519 38.01 35.36 -23.74
N GLY A 520 38.20 36.43 -22.98
CA GLY A 520 37.42 37.67 -23.10
C GLY A 520 36.16 37.73 -22.23
N GLU A 521 35.79 36.65 -21.53
CA GLU A 521 34.66 36.63 -20.61
C GLU A 521 35.10 36.84 -19.16
N ARG A 522 34.30 37.61 -18.40
CA ARG A 522 34.50 37.84 -16.96
C ARG A 522 34.12 36.59 -16.17
N VAL A 523 35.00 36.17 -15.26
CA VAL A 523 34.79 34.98 -14.42
C VAL A 523 35.03 35.28 -12.95
N LEU A 524 34.28 34.60 -12.09
CA LEU A 524 34.46 34.59 -10.65
C LEU A 524 35.24 33.33 -10.27
N VAL A 525 36.32 33.50 -9.49
CA VAL A 525 37.15 32.39 -9.02
C VAL A 525 37.12 32.33 -7.50
N LYS A 526 36.77 31.16 -6.98
CA LYS A 526 36.86 30.83 -5.56
C LYS A 526 37.94 29.78 -5.35
N CYS A 527 38.84 30.04 -4.41
CA CYS A 527 39.95 29.16 -4.07
C CYS A 527 39.97 28.90 -2.56
N TRP A 528 40.02 27.64 -2.15
CA TRP A 528 40.20 27.22 -0.76
C TRP A 528 41.54 26.48 -0.61
N PRO A 529 42.62 27.18 -0.21
CA PRO A 529 43.97 26.62 -0.32
C PRO A 529 44.27 25.43 0.58
N GLN A 530 43.54 25.35 1.70
CA GLN A 530 43.75 24.34 2.74
C GLN A 530 42.81 23.12 2.61
N LEU A 531 41.85 23.16 1.68
CA LEU A 531 40.93 22.05 1.46
C LEU A 531 41.51 21.07 0.44
N LYS A 532 41.91 19.90 0.94
CA LYS A 532 42.36 18.73 0.18
C LYS A 532 41.84 17.47 0.89
N TYR A 533 41.84 16.35 0.18
CA TYR A 533 41.57 15.05 0.79
C TYR A 533 42.58 14.77 1.92
N ASP A 534 42.08 14.48 3.12
CA ASP A 534 42.89 14.04 4.27
C ASP A 534 42.21 12.84 4.94
N PRO A 535 42.86 11.66 4.98
CA PRO A 535 42.30 10.47 5.61
C PRO A 535 42.11 10.61 7.13
N LYS A 536 42.76 11.60 7.79
CA LYS A 536 42.58 11.85 9.23
C LYS A 536 41.29 12.59 9.56
N TYR A 537 40.69 13.28 8.60
CA TYR A 537 39.50 14.12 8.81
C TYR A 537 38.36 13.70 7.86
N LEU A 538 37.85 12.49 8.06
CA LEU A 538 36.85 11.88 7.18
C LEU A 538 35.60 12.75 6.94
N ALA A 539 35.08 13.41 7.98
CA ALA A 539 33.93 14.30 7.85
C ALA A 539 34.19 15.49 6.90
N ARG A 540 35.42 16.04 6.89
CA ARG A 540 35.82 17.11 5.97
C ARG A 540 35.97 16.58 4.55
N SER A 541 36.56 15.40 4.39
CA SER A 541 36.71 14.72 3.09
C SER A 541 35.35 14.38 2.46
N LEU A 542 34.36 14.00 3.27
CA LEU A 542 32.98 13.79 2.83
C LEU A 542 32.33 15.07 2.30
N ARG A 543 32.45 16.19 3.03
CA ARG A 543 31.94 17.49 2.58
C ARG A 543 32.63 17.98 1.30
N LEU A 544 33.93 17.75 1.19
CA LEU A 544 34.71 18.07 -0.02
C LEU A 544 34.19 17.29 -1.23
N LEU A 545 33.95 15.99 -1.07
CA LEU A 545 33.41 15.15 -2.13
C LEU A 545 31.98 15.57 -2.52
N ALA A 546 31.13 15.88 -1.54
CA ALA A 546 29.78 16.39 -1.77
C ALA A 546 29.80 17.71 -2.57
N PHE A 547 30.69 18.64 -2.24
CA PHE A 547 30.89 19.88 -2.99
C PHE A 547 31.30 19.63 -4.45
N LEU A 548 32.26 18.73 -4.68
CA LEU A 548 32.73 18.38 -6.03
C LEU A 548 31.62 17.73 -6.87
N GLN A 549 30.82 16.86 -6.26
CA GLN A 549 29.64 16.26 -6.88
C GLN A 549 28.58 17.32 -7.21
N GLN A 550 28.33 18.28 -6.31
CA GLN A 550 27.40 19.39 -6.54
C GLN A 550 27.86 20.27 -7.72
N ALA A 551 29.15 20.67 -7.75
CA ALA A 551 29.71 21.46 -8.83
C ALA A 551 29.61 20.73 -10.19
N ARG A 552 29.86 19.41 -10.21
CA ARG A 552 29.67 18.57 -11.40
C ARG A 552 28.22 18.54 -11.87
N SER A 553 27.29 18.34 -10.96
CA SER A 553 25.84 18.31 -11.25
C SER A 553 25.37 19.66 -11.83
N MET A 554 25.84 20.78 -11.28
CA MET A 554 25.54 22.12 -11.80
C MET A 554 26.11 22.33 -13.21
N ARG A 555 27.35 21.89 -13.47
CA ARG A 555 27.94 21.96 -14.82
C ARG A 555 27.18 21.12 -15.85
N GLN A 556 26.76 19.91 -15.48
CA GLN A 556 26.06 18.98 -16.37
C GLN A 556 24.60 19.38 -16.64
N SER A 557 23.91 19.95 -15.64
CA SER A 557 22.50 20.34 -15.75
C SER A 557 22.27 21.61 -16.57
N GLY A 558 23.29 22.47 -16.71
CA GLY A 558 23.13 23.76 -17.38
C GLY A 558 22.10 24.65 -16.69
N PHE A 559 22.07 24.61 -15.36
CA PHE A 559 21.08 25.29 -14.52
C PHE A 559 21.11 26.81 -14.74
N ASP A 560 20.08 27.33 -15.42
CA ASP A 560 20.01 28.71 -15.91
C ASP A 560 19.72 29.79 -14.85
N ALA A 561 19.46 29.35 -13.61
CA ALA A 561 19.23 30.20 -12.45
C ALA A 561 20.39 30.18 -11.45
N ALA A 562 21.58 29.73 -11.85
CA ALA A 562 22.84 29.95 -11.15
C ALA A 562 23.96 30.26 -12.17
N PRO A 563 25.11 30.83 -11.74
CA PRO A 563 26.27 31.02 -12.60
C PRO A 563 26.75 29.71 -13.23
N GLU A 564 27.04 29.73 -14.53
CA GLU A 564 27.57 28.55 -15.22
C GLU A 564 28.92 28.16 -14.62
N VAL A 565 29.05 26.90 -14.21
CA VAL A 565 30.31 26.32 -13.71
C VAL A 565 31.20 25.99 -14.91
N LEU A 566 32.26 26.78 -15.10
CA LEU A 566 33.19 26.62 -16.22
C LEU A 566 34.28 25.60 -15.91
N ASP A 567 34.81 25.62 -14.68
CA ASP A 567 35.84 24.70 -14.21
C ASP A 567 35.74 24.52 -12.68
N PHE A 568 36.14 23.36 -12.18
CA PHE A 568 36.13 23.04 -10.75
C PHE A 568 37.01 21.82 -10.49
N GLY A 569 37.55 21.72 -9.27
CA GLY A 569 38.33 20.54 -8.88
C GLY A 569 39.41 20.83 -7.86
N LEU A 570 40.26 19.83 -7.63
CA LEU A 570 41.45 19.93 -6.79
C LEU A 570 42.68 20.23 -7.65
N SER A 571 43.36 21.32 -7.33
CA SER A 571 44.66 21.67 -7.93
C SER A 571 45.77 21.56 -6.89
N MET A 572 47.02 21.77 -7.33
CA MET A 572 48.16 21.89 -6.41
C MET A 572 47.95 22.99 -5.34
N PHE A 573 47.12 23.99 -5.64
CA PHE A 573 46.78 25.11 -4.76
C PHE A 573 45.56 24.87 -3.87
N GLY A 574 44.91 23.70 -3.92
CA GLY A 574 43.71 23.39 -3.13
C GLY A 574 42.44 23.29 -3.99
N LEU A 575 41.27 23.37 -3.37
CA LEU A 575 39.98 23.33 -4.06
C LEU A 575 39.75 24.62 -4.84
N MET A 576 39.32 24.49 -6.09
CA MET A 576 39.02 25.57 -7.02
C MET A 576 37.59 25.45 -7.56
N LEU A 577 36.92 26.59 -7.69
CA LEU A 577 35.65 26.74 -8.39
C LEU A 577 35.71 27.99 -9.28
N VAL A 578 35.43 27.82 -10.56
CA VAL A 578 35.39 28.89 -11.57
C VAL A 578 34.01 28.95 -12.18
N THR A 579 33.33 30.08 -12.01
CA THR A 579 32.00 30.32 -12.59
C THR A 579 32.02 31.54 -13.49
N ARG A 580 31.11 31.59 -14.47
CA ARG A 580 30.88 32.82 -15.24
C ARG A 580 30.41 33.95 -14.31
N TRP A 581 30.81 35.18 -14.60
CA TRP A 581 30.30 36.34 -13.88
C TRP A 581 28.80 36.53 -14.16
N ALA A 582 28.00 36.75 -13.11
CA ALA A 582 26.58 37.07 -13.24
C ALA A 582 26.40 38.59 -13.36
N GLU A 583 25.88 39.04 -14.50
CA GLU A 583 25.60 40.46 -14.75
C GLU A 583 24.24 40.86 -14.15
N GLY A 584 24.19 42.01 -13.49
CA GLY A 584 22.97 42.53 -12.84
C GLY A 584 23.27 43.24 -11.52
N GLU A 585 22.20 43.56 -10.79
CA GLU A 585 22.26 44.13 -9.44
C GLU A 585 21.84 43.07 -8.42
N THR A 586 22.36 43.13 -7.19
CA THR A 586 21.87 42.29 -6.10
C THR A 586 20.41 42.64 -5.78
N LEU A 587 19.63 41.69 -5.24
CA LEU A 587 18.23 41.96 -4.91
C LEU A 587 18.10 43.08 -3.87
N THR A 588 19.07 43.22 -2.97
CA THR A 588 19.17 44.33 -2.00
C THR A 588 19.31 45.69 -2.68
N GLU A 589 20.21 45.79 -3.67
CA GLU A 589 20.39 47.02 -4.47
C GLU A 589 19.15 47.29 -5.33
N TRP A 590 18.62 46.27 -5.98
CA TRP A 590 17.43 46.37 -6.81
C TRP A 590 16.20 46.84 -6.01
N LEU A 591 16.01 46.35 -4.79
CA LEU A 591 14.96 46.80 -3.89
C LEU A 591 15.15 48.26 -3.43
N SER A 592 16.39 48.71 -3.30
CA SER A 592 16.71 50.10 -2.95
C SER A 592 16.27 51.08 -4.04
N ASN A 593 16.11 50.62 -5.28
CA ASN A 593 15.59 51.40 -6.41
C ASN A 593 14.05 51.55 -6.41
N ASN A 594 13.34 51.04 -5.38
CA ASN A 594 11.87 51.10 -5.25
C ASN A 594 11.08 50.66 -6.49
N PRO A 595 11.27 49.42 -6.97
CA PRO A 595 10.57 48.89 -8.14
C PRO A 595 9.06 48.74 -7.89
N GLU A 596 8.27 48.83 -8.97
CA GLU A 596 6.81 48.71 -8.91
C GLU A 596 6.36 47.37 -8.31
N GLY A 597 5.20 47.38 -7.65
CA GLY A 597 4.65 46.21 -6.97
C GLY A 597 4.49 44.97 -7.86
N ARG A 598 4.08 45.16 -9.12
CA ARG A 598 3.96 44.07 -10.11
C ARG A 598 5.33 43.50 -10.51
N HIS A 599 6.35 44.35 -10.66
CA HIS A 599 7.72 43.91 -10.93
C HIS A 599 8.29 43.10 -9.76
N ARG A 600 8.04 43.54 -8.52
CA ARG A 600 8.43 42.79 -7.32
C ARG A 600 7.76 41.41 -7.25
N ALA A 601 6.50 41.31 -7.62
CA ALA A 601 5.78 40.04 -7.69
C ALA A 601 6.33 39.10 -8.79
N LEU A 602 6.73 39.65 -9.95
CA LEU A 602 7.40 38.86 -11.00
C LEU A 602 8.76 38.33 -10.54
N VAL A 603 9.55 39.13 -9.82
CA VAL A 603 10.82 38.68 -9.22
C VAL A 603 10.58 37.63 -8.14
N ALA A 604 9.56 37.81 -7.27
CA ALA A 604 9.20 36.81 -6.27
C ALA A 604 8.83 35.45 -6.89
N HIS A 605 8.07 35.48 -7.99
CA HIS A 605 7.74 34.28 -8.78
C HIS A 605 8.99 33.63 -9.39
N ALA A 606 9.92 34.43 -9.91
CA ALA A 606 11.19 33.93 -10.46
C ALA A 606 12.09 33.29 -9.38
N VAL A 607 12.18 33.89 -8.19
CA VAL A 607 12.94 33.33 -7.04
C VAL A 607 12.35 32.00 -6.58
N LEU A 608 11.02 31.91 -6.40
CA LEU A 608 10.33 30.67 -6.05
C LEU A 608 10.68 29.54 -7.03
N ASN A 609 10.56 29.82 -8.33
CA ASN A 609 10.87 28.86 -9.38
C ASN A 609 12.37 28.51 -9.45
N ALA A 610 13.28 29.45 -9.16
CA ALA A 610 14.72 29.17 -9.13
C ALA A 610 15.06 28.16 -8.03
N VAL A 611 14.63 28.41 -6.79
CA VAL A 611 14.92 27.51 -5.66
C VAL A 611 14.18 26.18 -5.78
N GLN A 612 12.94 26.18 -6.28
CA GLN A 612 12.23 24.93 -6.57
C GLN A 612 12.98 24.06 -7.58
N ARG A 613 13.48 24.65 -8.68
CA ARG A 613 14.24 23.91 -9.69
C ARG A 613 15.58 23.40 -9.14
N LEU A 614 16.23 24.18 -8.27
CA LEU A 614 17.43 23.76 -7.55
C LEU A 614 17.17 22.52 -6.67
N HIS A 615 16.09 22.55 -5.88
CA HIS A 615 15.70 21.43 -5.00
C HIS A 615 15.40 20.14 -5.78
N ILE A 616 14.85 20.26 -6.99
CA ILE A 616 14.54 19.12 -7.87
C ILE A 616 15.80 18.46 -8.42
N LEU A 617 16.90 19.20 -8.56
CA LEU A 617 18.21 18.65 -8.88
C LEU A 617 18.86 17.94 -7.68
N GLY A 618 18.17 17.87 -6.53
CA GLY A 618 18.70 17.35 -5.28
C GLY A 618 19.72 18.29 -4.64
N LEU A 619 19.77 19.55 -5.09
CA LEU A 619 20.72 20.55 -4.62
C LEU A 619 20.02 21.51 -3.67
N SER A 620 20.77 21.99 -2.68
CA SER A 620 20.38 23.09 -1.80
C SER A 620 21.37 24.23 -1.95
N HIS A 621 20.89 25.45 -1.75
CA HIS A 621 21.72 26.65 -1.67
C HIS A 621 22.36 26.80 -0.29
N GLY A 622 21.60 26.58 0.79
CA GLY A 622 22.06 26.67 2.18
C GLY A 622 22.15 28.09 2.77
N ASP A 623 22.12 29.14 1.93
CA ASP A 623 22.21 30.55 2.36
C ASP A 623 21.38 31.48 1.45
N VAL A 624 20.10 31.16 1.26
CA VAL A 624 19.21 32.00 0.45
C VAL A 624 18.93 33.32 1.17
N LYS A 625 19.43 34.42 0.61
CA LYS A 625 19.20 35.79 1.10
C LYS A 625 19.27 36.79 -0.05
N ALA A 626 18.77 38.01 0.18
CA ALA A 626 18.69 39.04 -0.87
C ALA A 626 20.06 39.35 -1.51
N ASP A 627 21.15 39.35 -0.75
CA ASP A 627 22.50 39.61 -1.28
C ASP A 627 23.02 38.50 -2.20
N ASN A 628 22.51 37.28 -2.06
CA ASN A 628 22.90 36.11 -2.86
C ASN A 628 21.99 35.91 -4.09
N ILE A 629 21.17 36.90 -4.43
CA ILE A 629 20.24 36.86 -5.54
C ILE A 629 20.55 38.04 -6.46
N ILE A 630 20.87 37.78 -7.72
CA ILE A 630 21.09 38.80 -8.74
C ILE A 630 19.89 38.89 -9.67
N VAL A 631 19.41 40.11 -9.90
CA VAL A 631 18.34 40.43 -10.87
C VAL A 631 18.99 41.01 -12.12
N SER A 632 18.83 40.32 -13.25
CA SER A 632 19.36 40.77 -14.54
C SER A 632 18.56 41.96 -15.08
N GLN A 633 19.24 42.97 -15.62
CA GLN A 633 18.60 44.12 -16.28
C GLN A 633 18.18 43.75 -17.71
N THR A 634 16.98 43.19 -17.87
CA THR A 634 16.37 42.97 -19.19
C THR A 634 15.47 44.14 -19.59
N ALA A 635 15.31 44.35 -20.91
CA ALA A 635 14.42 45.38 -21.45
C ALA A 635 12.97 45.17 -20.96
N GLU A 636 12.21 46.26 -20.77
CA GLU A 636 10.88 46.36 -20.12
C GLU A 636 9.78 45.37 -20.60
N ALA A 637 10.03 44.58 -21.65
CA ALA A 637 9.10 43.60 -22.22
C ALA A 637 9.40 42.12 -21.89
N GLN A 638 10.50 41.79 -21.18
CA GLN A 638 10.85 40.41 -20.82
C GLN A 638 10.60 40.10 -19.33
N LEU A 639 10.29 38.83 -19.02
CA LEU A 639 10.21 38.35 -17.64
C LEU A 639 11.55 38.57 -16.92
N PRO A 640 11.56 39.00 -15.64
CA PRO A 640 12.79 39.20 -14.90
C PRO A 640 13.53 37.87 -14.71
N GLN A 641 14.81 37.85 -15.09
CA GLN A 641 15.68 36.69 -14.87
C GLN A 641 16.41 36.86 -13.54
N VAL A 642 16.36 35.80 -12.73
CA VAL A 642 16.99 35.76 -11.40
C VAL A 642 18.09 34.70 -11.39
N VAL A 643 19.24 35.05 -10.84
CA VAL A 643 20.41 34.18 -10.70
C VAL A 643 20.77 34.05 -9.22
N LEU A 644 20.77 32.82 -8.71
CA LEU A 644 21.23 32.47 -7.38
C LEU A 644 22.76 32.40 -7.41
N VAL A 645 23.44 33.32 -6.72
CA VAL A 645 24.91 33.35 -6.62
C VAL A 645 25.36 32.76 -5.29
N ASP A 646 26.66 32.54 -5.14
CA ASP A 646 27.22 31.81 -3.98
C ASP A 646 26.71 30.36 -3.83
N ILE A 647 26.54 29.68 -4.97
CA ILE A 647 26.25 28.25 -5.05
C ILE A 647 27.07 27.59 -6.19
N PRO A 648 27.76 26.46 -5.95
CA PRO A 648 28.01 25.84 -4.64
C PRO A 648 29.04 26.64 -3.84
N ASP A 649 29.00 26.54 -2.51
CA ASP A 649 29.94 27.26 -1.64
C ASP A 649 30.28 26.49 -0.36
N LEU A 650 31.46 26.75 0.19
CA LEU A 650 31.93 26.23 1.47
C LEU A 650 32.47 27.37 2.34
N SER A 651 32.36 27.20 3.66
CA SER A 651 33.00 28.08 4.63
C SER A 651 34.53 28.00 4.53
N ALA A 652 35.19 28.94 5.20
CA ALA A 652 36.64 28.97 5.37
C ALA A 652 37.23 27.64 5.89
N ASP A 653 36.49 26.91 6.73
CA ASP A 653 36.94 25.66 7.36
C ASP A 653 36.44 24.39 6.65
N GLY A 654 35.70 24.56 5.55
CA GLY A 654 35.08 23.47 4.78
C GLY A 654 33.76 22.97 5.37
N ASP A 655 33.07 23.82 6.13
CA ASP A 655 31.72 23.55 6.63
C ASP A 655 30.67 24.14 5.68
N GLU A 656 29.46 23.58 5.69
CA GLU A 656 28.33 24.20 5.00
C GLU A 656 28.01 25.54 5.67
N GLY A 657 27.90 26.61 4.86
CA GLY A 657 27.58 27.93 5.37
C GLY A 657 26.16 27.93 5.93
N VAL A 658 26.02 28.04 7.26
CA VAL A 658 24.76 28.37 7.92
C VAL A 658 24.86 29.80 8.40
N THR A 659 24.03 30.70 7.87
CA THR A 659 23.90 32.04 8.45
C THR A 659 23.11 31.92 9.74
N VAL A 660 23.80 32.00 10.88
CA VAL A 660 23.19 31.94 12.21
C VAL A 660 22.26 33.15 12.38
N GLY A 661 20.98 32.92 12.67
CA GLY A 661 19.99 33.95 12.98
C GLY A 661 18.98 34.32 11.87
N THR A 662 19.03 33.73 10.68
CA THR A 662 18.02 33.91 9.62
C THR A 662 16.86 32.91 9.68
N VAL A 663 17.04 31.76 10.35
CA VAL A 663 16.01 30.74 10.54
C VAL A 663 15.69 30.56 12.03
N PRO A 664 14.45 30.19 12.41
CA PRO A 664 14.11 29.84 13.79
C PRO A 664 15.00 28.75 14.36
N LEU A 665 15.22 28.75 15.68
CA LEU A 665 16.08 27.77 16.38
C LEU A 665 15.68 26.31 16.09
N ALA A 666 14.38 26.05 15.92
CA ALA A 666 13.85 24.74 15.55
C ALA A 666 14.35 24.23 14.18
N LEU A 667 14.71 25.13 13.27
CA LEU A 667 15.15 24.84 11.91
C LEU A 667 16.67 24.86 11.73
N GLU A 668 17.45 25.17 12.78
CA GLU A 668 18.92 25.12 12.69
C GLU A 668 19.43 23.70 12.40
N CYS A 669 18.76 22.69 12.95
CA CYS A 669 19.04 21.27 12.73
C CYS A 669 18.24 20.64 11.57
N ALA A 670 17.41 21.42 10.86
CA ALA A 670 16.65 20.92 9.72
C ALA A 670 17.54 20.75 8.47
N SER A 671 17.05 20.01 7.48
CA SER A 671 17.77 19.82 6.22
C SER A 671 18.01 21.16 5.50
N SER A 672 19.08 21.25 4.72
CA SER A 672 19.41 22.44 3.92
C SER A 672 18.27 22.89 3.01
N LEU A 673 17.58 21.93 2.38
CA LEU A 673 16.37 22.16 1.57
C LEU A 673 15.23 22.81 2.36
N HIS A 674 15.06 22.42 3.63
CA HIS A 674 14.03 23.00 4.49
C HIS A 674 14.37 24.43 4.85
N ARG A 675 15.64 24.70 5.18
CA ARG A 675 16.11 26.06 5.47
C ARG A 675 15.95 26.98 4.25
N ASP A 676 16.30 26.51 3.06
CA ASP A 676 16.13 27.27 1.82
C ASP A 676 14.67 27.59 1.53
N ALA A 677 13.76 26.61 1.68
CA ALA A 677 12.34 26.83 1.46
C ALA A 677 11.75 27.86 2.42
N PHE A 678 12.15 27.82 3.70
CA PHE A 678 11.74 28.80 4.70
C PHE A 678 12.30 30.21 4.38
N ALA A 679 13.58 30.29 4.03
CA ALA A 679 14.25 31.54 3.68
C ALA A 679 13.61 32.19 2.44
N VAL A 680 13.29 31.41 1.41
CA VAL A 680 12.55 31.89 0.22
C VAL A 680 11.16 32.40 0.59
N CYS A 681 10.40 31.69 1.42
CA CYS A 681 9.07 32.14 1.84
C CYS A 681 9.14 33.50 2.55
N THR A 682 10.13 33.66 3.43
CA THR A 682 10.37 34.93 4.14
C THR A 682 10.74 36.05 3.17
N LEU A 683 11.63 35.77 2.21
CA LEU A 683 12.02 36.70 1.16
C LEU A 683 10.82 37.10 0.27
N VAL A 684 10.02 36.13 -0.18
CA VAL A 684 8.82 36.36 -1.00
C VAL A 684 7.83 37.24 -0.26
N LEU A 685 7.62 37.03 1.04
CA LEU A 685 6.73 37.88 1.84
C LEU A 685 7.21 39.33 1.90
N THR A 686 8.52 39.57 1.91
CA THR A 686 9.10 40.91 1.81
C THR A 686 9.00 41.50 0.40
N LEU A 687 9.01 40.69 -0.65
CA LEU A 687 8.88 41.14 -2.04
C LEU A 687 7.43 41.52 -2.39
N LEU A 688 6.43 40.76 -1.93
CA LEU A 688 5.04 40.92 -2.35
C LEU A 688 4.35 42.16 -1.75
N PRO A 689 3.76 43.06 -2.56
CA PRO A 689 2.94 44.17 -2.06
C PRO A 689 1.57 43.69 -1.56
N GLU A 690 0.82 44.57 -0.88
CA GLU A 690 -0.48 44.22 -0.26
C GLU A 690 -1.54 43.72 -1.26
N ASP A 691 -1.43 44.09 -2.53
CA ASP A 691 -2.36 43.70 -3.60
C ASP A 691 -2.38 42.18 -3.90
N PHE A 692 -1.35 41.43 -3.47
CA PHE A 692 -1.24 39.97 -3.65
C PHE A 692 -1.66 39.22 -2.37
N ALA A 693 -2.89 39.50 -1.91
CA ALA A 693 -3.37 39.08 -0.61
C ALA A 693 -3.47 37.55 -0.45
N ALA A 694 -3.85 36.82 -1.52
CA ALA A 694 -3.98 35.37 -1.45
C ALA A 694 -2.60 34.71 -1.28
N THR A 695 -1.63 35.09 -2.12
CA THR A 695 -0.26 34.58 -2.01
C THR A 695 0.37 34.94 -0.67
N ARG A 696 0.20 36.19 -0.18
CA ARG A 696 0.72 36.60 1.14
C ARG A 696 0.11 35.78 2.28
N SER A 697 -1.18 35.47 2.21
CA SER A 697 -1.84 34.61 3.22
C SER A 697 -1.27 33.20 3.23
N ASP A 698 -1.07 32.59 2.07
CA ASP A 698 -0.57 31.22 1.98
C ASP A 698 0.92 31.11 2.36
N VAL A 699 1.74 32.09 1.98
CA VAL A 699 3.14 32.18 2.43
C VAL A 699 3.23 32.32 3.95
N ASN A 700 2.40 33.17 4.57
CA ASN A 700 2.36 33.30 6.03
C ASN A 700 1.99 31.98 6.72
N ARG A 701 0.97 31.27 6.21
CA ARG A 701 0.58 29.96 6.74
C ARG A 701 1.70 28.94 6.62
N ALA A 702 2.45 28.96 5.52
CA ALA A 702 3.59 28.06 5.33
C ALA A 702 4.73 28.35 6.32
N ILE A 703 4.97 29.62 6.66
CA ILE A 703 5.97 30.02 7.67
C ILE A 703 5.54 29.61 9.10
N GLU A 704 4.24 29.70 9.42
CA GLU A 704 3.70 29.35 10.76
C GLU A 704 3.86 27.87 11.12
N LEU A 705 3.88 26.97 10.13
CA LEU A 705 3.91 25.53 10.38
C LEU A 705 5.29 25.00 10.82
N VAL A 706 6.37 25.79 10.67
CA VAL A 706 7.78 25.59 11.07
C VAL A 706 8.36 24.19 10.81
N ASP A 707 7.81 23.14 11.40
CA ASP A 707 8.27 21.74 11.30
C ASP A 707 7.97 21.09 9.94
N THR A 708 7.10 21.68 9.11
CA THR A 708 6.76 21.17 7.77
C THR A 708 7.41 21.97 6.65
N LEU A 709 8.02 21.26 5.69
CA LEU A 709 8.60 21.87 4.49
C LEU A 709 7.55 22.70 3.70
N PRO A 710 7.77 24.01 3.46
CA PRO A 710 6.87 24.85 2.68
C PRO A 710 6.63 24.32 1.25
N PRO A 711 5.38 24.25 0.77
CA PRO A 711 5.05 23.78 -0.59
C PRO A 711 5.29 24.89 -1.62
N LEU A 712 6.56 25.07 -2.03
CA LEU A 712 6.98 26.14 -2.94
C LEU A 712 6.25 26.11 -4.30
N ASP A 713 5.83 24.92 -4.75
CA ASP A 713 5.07 24.69 -5.97
C ASP A 713 3.67 25.33 -5.91
N LEU A 714 2.90 25.04 -4.86
CA LEU A 714 1.56 25.61 -4.67
C LEU A 714 1.61 27.14 -4.49
N LEU A 715 2.66 27.63 -3.83
CA LEU A 715 2.88 29.08 -3.65
C LEU A 715 3.18 29.77 -4.99
N ALA A 716 3.99 29.16 -5.85
CA ALA A 716 4.26 29.67 -7.19
C ALA A 716 2.99 29.69 -8.06
N GLU A 717 2.17 28.63 -8.01
CA GLU A 717 0.89 28.56 -8.74
C GLU A 717 -0.09 29.66 -8.30
N THR A 718 -0.20 29.89 -7.00
CA THR A 718 -1.07 30.93 -6.42
C THR A 718 -0.64 32.32 -6.90
N LEU A 719 0.65 32.61 -6.84
CA LEU A 719 1.22 33.88 -7.30
C LEU A 719 1.04 34.09 -8.80
N GLN A 720 1.19 33.04 -9.60
CA GLN A 720 0.98 33.12 -11.04
C GLN A 720 -0.48 33.45 -11.40
N GLY A 721 -1.44 32.92 -10.64
CA GLY A 721 -2.86 33.26 -10.77
C GLY A 721 -3.15 34.74 -10.49
N GLU A 722 -2.50 35.33 -9.48
CA GLU A 722 -2.63 36.76 -9.14
C GLU A 722 -1.87 37.68 -10.11
N LEU A 723 -0.74 37.24 -10.67
CA LEU A 723 0.05 38.00 -11.65
C LEU A 723 -0.67 38.17 -13.00
N TYR A 724 -1.43 37.16 -13.42
CA TYR A 724 -2.17 37.15 -14.69
C TYR A 724 -3.68 36.98 -14.45
N PRO A 725 -4.34 38.00 -13.86
CA PRO A 725 -5.77 37.95 -13.61
C PRO A 725 -6.50 37.96 -14.95
N LYS A 726 -7.45 37.04 -15.14
CA LYS A 726 -8.22 36.91 -16.38
C LYS A 726 -9.03 38.21 -16.61
N GLN A 727 -8.72 38.99 -17.66
CA GLN A 727 -9.41 40.25 -17.99
C GLN A 727 -10.91 40.03 -18.21
N ARG A 728 -11.75 40.81 -17.51
CA ARG A 728 -13.21 40.86 -17.69
C ARG A 728 -13.66 42.31 -17.82
N SER A 729 -14.33 42.69 -18.92
CA SER A 729 -15.00 43.98 -19.05
C SER A 729 -16.30 43.97 -18.27
N ILE A 730 -16.45 44.86 -17.29
CA ILE A 730 -17.61 44.89 -16.37
C ILE A 730 -18.62 45.93 -16.89
N SER A 731 -19.82 45.50 -17.27
CA SER A 731 -20.92 46.38 -17.70
C SER A 731 -21.88 46.66 -16.52
N THR A 732 -22.29 47.91 -16.31
CA THR A 732 -23.22 48.28 -15.22
C THR A 732 -24.68 48.24 -15.69
N PHE A 733 -25.54 47.54 -14.96
CA PHE A 733 -26.96 47.35 -15.24
C PHE A 733 -27.83 47.91 -14.10
N LYS A 734 -28.93 48.59 -14.42
CA LYS A 734 -29.90 49.09 -13.44
C LYS A 734 -31.20 48.28 -13.48
N ALA A 735 -31.70 47.87 -12.31
CA ALA A 735 -32.97 47.17 -12.15
C ALA A 735 -33.88 47.95 -11.19
N ILE A 736 -35.06 48.37 -11.65
CA ILE A 736 -36.04 49.12 -10.85
C ILE A 736 -37.19 48.20 -10.44
N LEU A 737 -37.41 48.02 -9.14
CA LEU A 737 -38.41 47.12 -8.56
C LEU A 737 -39.52 47.89 -7.83
N LYS A 738 -40.72 47.29 -7.73
CA LYS A 738 -41.84 47.91 -7.01
C LYS A 738 -41.71 47.76 -5.49
N ARG A 739 -41.82 48.87 -4.75
CA ARG A 739 -41.68 48.90 -3.27
C ARG A 739 -42.75 48.04 -2.57
N ARG A 740 -42.35 47.13 -1.66
CA ARG A 740 -43.25 46.25 -0.88
C ARG A 740 -42.90 46.27 0.62
N GLY A 741 -43.06 47.42 1.29
CA GLY A 741 -42.94 47.51 2.74
C GLY A 741 -42.44 48.87 3.24
N ARG A 742 -42.53 49.10 4.56
CA ARG A 742 -42.15 50.38 5.22
C ARG A 742 -40.67 50.49 5.60
N ASN A 743 -39.84 49.47 5.33
CA ASN A 743 -38.43 49.39 5.75
C ASN A 743 -37.42 49.08 4.62
N ASP A 744 -37.78 49.24 3.34
CA ASP A 744 -36.84 48.99 2.24
C ASP A 744 -35.96 50.23 1.98
N SER A 745 -34.64 50.04 1.97
CA SER A 745 -33.65 51.08 1.63
C SER A 745 -33.87 51.63 0.21
N SER A 746 -33.50 52.88 -0.04
CA SER A 746 -33.74 53.57 -1.33
C SER A 746 -33.02 52.93 -2.52
N SER A 747 -31.93 52.19 -2.29
CA SER A 747 -31.22 51.38 -3.29
C SER A 747 -30.49 50.22 -2.60
N LEU A 748 -30.17 49.19 -3.37
CA LEU A 748 -29.43 48.00 -2.96
C LEU A 748 -28.53 47.56 -4.11
N ASP A 749 -27.23 47.54 -3.91
CA ASP A 749 -26.29 47.02 -4.91
C ASP A 749 -26.16 45.51 -4.73
N LEU A 750 -26.45 44.73 -5.78
CA LEU A 750 -26.33 43.28 -5.71
C LEU A 750 -24.83 42.95 -5.68
N VAL A 751 -24.30 42.39 -4.59
CA VAL A 751 -22.86 42.11 -4.47
C VAL A 751 -22.47 40.91 -5.34
N SER A 752 -21.56 41.12 -6.31
CA SER A 752 -21.07 40.06 -7.21
C SER A 752 -19.90 39.27 -6.62
N ASN A 753 -19.60 38.09 -7.17
CA ASN A 753 -18.40 37.33 -6.83
C ASN A 753 -17.31 37.63 -7.86
N ASN A 754 -16.34 38.47 -7.50
CA ASN A 754 -15.27 38.92 -8.41
C ASN A 754 -15.80 39.46 -9.75
N GLY A 755 -16.86 40.28 -9.71
CA GLY A 755 -17.44 40.91 -10.91
C GLY A 755 -18.41 40.04 -11.72
N GLU A 756 -18.77 38.85 -11.22
CA GLU A 756 -19.62 37.87 -11.93
C GLU A 756 -20.83 37.46 -11.08
N TYR A 757 -22.01 37.46 -11.70
CA TYR A 757 -23.23 36.90 -11.14
C TYR A 757 -23.54 35.55 -11.81
N SER A 758 -23.98 34.60 -11.01
CA SER A 758 -24.36 33.28 -11.51
C SER A 758 -25.82 33.32 -11.92
N VAL A 759 -26.12 33.17 -13.22
CA VAL A 759 -27.49 33.23 -13.74
C VAL A 759 -28.02 31.83 -13.97
N ARG A 760 -29.11 31.49 -13.27
CA ARG A 760 -29.91 30.30 -13.58
C ARG A 760 -31.09 30.68 -14.46
N ALA A 761 -31.32 29.92 -15.52
CA ALA A 761 -32.45 30.10 -16.41
C ALA A 761 -33.32 28.83 -16.43
N THR A 762 -34.62 28.98 -16.29
CA THR A 762 -35.59 27.87 -16.36
C THR A 762 -36.76 28.26 -17.24
N ARG A 763 -37.04 27.47 -18.28
CA ARG A 763 -38.16 27.70 -19.19
C ARG A 763 -39.37 26.88 -18.76
N HIS A 764 -40.53 27.52 -18.66
CA HIS A 764 -41.77 26.81 -18.33
C HIS A 764 -42.30 26.07 -19.57
N PRO A 765 -42.51 24.74 -19.50
CA PRO A 765 -42.82 23.92 -20.69
C PRO A 765 -44.16 24.28 -21.37
N GLU A 766 -45.20 24.63 -20.60
CA GLU A 766 -46.53 24.92 -21.17
C GLU A 766 -46.72 26.37 -21.64
N THR A 767 -46.12 27.35 -20.95
CA THR A 767 -46.35 28.77 -21.22
C THR A 767 -45.23 29.42 -22.03
N GLY A 768 -44.05 28.79 -22.09
CA GLY A 768 -42.89 29.31 -22.81
C GLY A 768 -42.14 30.43 -22.10
N HIS A 769 -42.65 30.94 -20.97
CA HIS A 769 -42.00 31.96 -20.14
C HIS A 769 -40.65 31.48 -19.62
N VAL A 770 -39.68 32.39 -19.53
CA VAL A 770 -38.35 32.11 -19.00
C VAL A 770 -38.18 32.81 -17.66
N ARG A 771 -37.71 32.07 -16.67
CA ARG A 771 -37.35 32.56 -15.34
C ARG A 771 -35.84 32.65 -15.23
N PHE A 772 -35.35 33.86 -14.98
CA PHE A 772 -33.95 34.16 -14.65
C PHE A 772 -33.82 34.40 -13.14
N ASN A 773 -32.87 33.71 -12.52
CA ASN A 773 -32.46 33.92 -11.15
C ASN A 773 -30.98 34.32 -11.17
N ILE A 774 -30.68 35.59 -10.94
CA ILE A 774 -29.34 36.17 -10.93
C ILE A 774 -28.83 36.19 -9.49
N VAL A 775 -27.85 35.35 -9.16
CA VAL A 775 -27.38 35.13 -7.79
C VAL A 775 -26.03 35.82 -7.58
N GLY A 776 -26.00 36.75 -6.62
CA GLY A 776 -24.79 37.36 -6.04
C GLY A 776 -24.43 36.74 -4.68
N VAL A 777 -23.37 37.24 -4.04
CA VAL A 777 -22.76 36.66 -2.83
C VAL A 777 -23.74 36.53 -1.65
N ARG A 778 -24.72 37.44 -1.56
CA ARG A 778 -25.70 37.48 -0.46
C ARG A 778 -27.16 37.53 -0.91
N GLN A 779 -27.42 37.80 -2.19
CA GLN A 779 -28.74 38.19 -2.69
C GLN A 779 -28.99 37.61 -4.08
N GLU A 780 -30.24 37.26 -4.36
CA GLU A 780 -30.72 36.75 -5.66
C GLU A 780 -31.80 37.68 -6.21
N LEU A 781 -31.59 38.19 -7.41
CA LEU A 781 -32.58 38.90 -8.21
C LEU A 781 -33.32 37.90 -9.11
N TYR A 782 -34.62 37.83 -8.96
CA TYR A 782 -35.52 37.02 -9.78
C TYR A 782 -36.20 37.89 -10.83
N ILE A 783 -36.24 37.42 -12.08
CA ILE A 783 -36.96 38.02 -13.20
C ILE A 783 -37.72 36.92 -13.95
N LYS A 784 -39.03 37.11 -14.14
CA LYS A 784 -39.88 36.29 -15.02
C LYS A 784 -40.17 37.08 -16.28
N TYR A 785 -39.78 36.54 -17.43
CA TYR A 785 -39.83 37.20 -18.71
C TYR A 785 -40.63 36.37 -19.72
N ASP A 786 -41.52 37.04 -20.45
CA ASP A 786 -42.26 36.45 -21.56
C ASP A 786 -41.59 36.79 -22.89
N PRO A 787 -40.98 35.80 -23.56
CA PRO A 787 -40.29 36.04 -24.82
C PRO A 787 -41.23 36.27 -26.02
N LYS A 788 -42.54 36.05 -25.90
CA LYS A 788 -43.50 36.30 -27.00
C LYS A 788 -43.95 37.76 -27.05
N GLU A 789 -44.20 38.34 -25.89
CA GLU A 789 -44.69 39.72 -25.74
C GLU A 789 -43.56 40.70 -25.36
N ASP A 790 -42.31 40.22 -25.23
CA ASP A 790 -41.13 40.97 -24.78
C ASP A 790 -41.38 41.74 -23.46
N ALA A 791 -42.07 41.09 -22.52
CA ALA A 791 -42.59 41.73 -21.31
C ALA A 791 -42.10 41.04 -20.03
N VAL A 792 -41.74 41.84 -19.02
CA VAL A 792 -41.40 41.34 -17.68
C VAL A 792 -42.68 41.11 -16.88
N LEU A 793 -42.97 39.84 -16.58
CA LEU A 793 -44.18 39.41 -15.87
C LEU A 793 -44.05 39.52 -14.35
N GLY A 794 -42.83 39.60 -13.82
CA GLY A 794 -42.59 39.79 -12.40
C GLY A 794 -41.12 39.74 -12.03
N CYS A 795 -40.74 40.48 -11.00
CA CYS A 795 -39.38 40.50 -10.48
C CYS A 795 -39.37 40.77 -8.97
N ALA A 796 -38.38 40.22 -8.28
CA ALA A 796 -38.20 40.39 -6.83
C ALA A 796 -36.74 40.11 -6.45
N VAL A 797 -36.30 40.64 -5.31
CA VAL A 797 -35.00 40.31 -4.70
C VAL A 797 -35.24 39.59 -3.39
N LYS A 798 -34.40 38.59 -3.09
CA LYS A 798 -34.38 37.87 -1.82
C LYS A 798 -32.93 37.67 -1.36
N ASP A 799 -32.74 37.46 -0.06
CA ASP A 799 -31.43 37.07 0.49
C ASP A 799 -31.13 35.58 0.21
N VAL A 800 -29.85 35.24 0.17
CA VAL A 800 -29.31 33.95 -0.23
C VAL A 800 -28.20 33.54 0.73
N ASP A 801 -28.28 32.32 1.27
CA ASP A 801 -27.25 31.76 2.15
C ASP A 801 -26.06 31.20 1.35
N HIS A 802 -24.92 31.00 2.02
CA HIS A 802 -23.68 30.55 1.36
C HIS A 802 -23.82 29.24 0.57
N ILE A 803 -24.64 28.30 1.08
CA ILE A 803 -24.94 27.02 0.41
C ILE A 803 -25.66 27.27 -0.93
N ASP A 804 -26.62 28.19 -0.95
CA ASP A 804 -27.40 28.54 -2.15
C ASP A 804 -26.58 29.35 -3.17
N PHE A 805 -25.61 30.14 -2.71
CA PHE A 805 -24.64 30.81 -3.57
C PHE A 805 -23.66 29.83 -4.23
N VAL A 806 -23.07 28.89 -3.47
CA VAL A 806 -22.20 27.83 -4.01
C VAL A 806 -22.97 26.93 -4.98
N SER A 807 -24.21 26.62 -4.62
CA SER A 807 -25.21 25.97 -5.46
C SER A 807 -25.42 26.70 -6.78
N ALA A 808 -25.72 28.01 -6.73
CA ALA A 808 -25.92 28.87 -7.89
C ALA A 808 -24.69 28.97 -8.80
N HIS A 809 -23.49 29.05 -8.23
CA HIS A 809 -22.24 29.16 -8.99
C HIS A 809 -21.91 27.88 -9.76
N ARG A 810 -22.22 26.73 -9.15
CA ARG A 810 -22.09 25.42 -9.78
C ARG A 810 -23.10 25.22 -10.93
N SER A 811 -24.25 25.90 -10.83
CA SER A 811 -25.51 25.71 -11.61
C SER A 811 -25.88 26.75 -12.61
N LYS A 812 -24.99 27.71 -12.80
CA LYS A 812 -25.20 28.79 -13.72
C LYS A 812 -25.40 28.22 -15.13
N ALA A 813 -26.51 28.57 -15.75
CA ALA A 813 -26.71 28.32 -17.18
C ALA A 813 -25.68 29.13 -17.98
N PHE A 814 -25.42 30.35 -17.52
CA PHE A 814 -24.35 31.21 -17.96
C PHE A 814 -24.06 32.23 -16.87
N SER A 815 -23.01 33.03 -17.07
CA SER A 815 -22.59 34.00 -16.08
C SER A 815 -22.73 35.40 -16.64
N LEU A 816 -23.24 36.30 -15.81
CA LEU A 816 -23.35 37.71 -16.18
C LEU A 816 -22.22 38.47 -15.51
N SER A 817 -21.28 38.98 -16.31
CA SER A 817 -20.22 39.86 -15.83
C SER A 817 -20.71 41.30 -15.85
N GLY A 818 -20.70 41.97 -14.70
CA GLY A 818 -21.28 43.31 -14.57
C GLY A 818 -21.49 43.76 -13.12
N GLU A 819 -22.04 44.95 -12.96
CA GLU A 819 -22.56 45.46 -11.69
C GLU A 819 -24.07 45.67 -11.81
N ILE A 820 -24.86 45.14 -10.88
CA ILE A 820 -26.33 45.30 -10.89
C ILE A 820 -26.75 46.19 -9.72
N GLN A 821 -27.23 47.39 -10.05
CA GLN A 821 -27.82 48.31 -9.08
C GLN A 821 -29.33 48.13 -9.03
N VAL A 822 -29.86 47.76 -7.87
CA VAL A 822 -31.30 47.60 -7.64
C VAL A 822 -31.85 48.85 -6.95
N THR A 823 -32.88 49.47 -7.53
CA THR A 823 -33.58 50.63 -6.95
C THR A 823 -35.07 50.36 -6.84
N PHE A 824 -35.75 51.00 -5.89
CA PHE A 824 -37.19 50.77 -5.66
C PHE A 824 -38.03 52.00 -6.03
N ALA A 825 -38.99 51.84 -6.96
CA ALA A 825 -39.89 52.89 -7.44
C ALA A 825 -41.37 52.42 -7.47
N GLU A 826 -42.29 53.27 -7.94
CA GLU A 826 -43.72 52.91 -8.09
C GLU A 826 -43.99 51.99 -9.29
N GLU A 827 -43.21 52.17 -10.35
CA GLU A 827 -43.21 51.34 -11.56
C GLU A 827 -41.95 50.47 -11.64
N THR A 828 -42.11 49.31 -12.26
CA THR A 828 -41.05 48.31 -12.41
C THR A 828 -40.39 48.47 -13.77
N ASP A 829 -39.06 48.64 -13.83
CA ASP A 829 -38.30 48.63 -15.07
C ASP A 829 -37.05 47.77 -14.94
N VAL A 830 -37.10 46.59 -15.54
CA VAL A 830 -35.99 45.63 -15.60
C VAL A 830 -35.82 45.11 -17.03
N THR A 831 -36.39 45.83 -17.99
CA THR A 831 -36.64 45.34 -19.36
C THR A 831 -35.32 45.16 -20.13
N ALA A 832 -34.39 46.10 -19.99
CA ALA A 832 -33.06 46.02 -20.62
C ALA A 832 -32.23 44.84 -20.08
N LEU A 833 -32.26 44.59 -18.77
CA LEU A 833 -31.56 43.46 -18.16
C LEU A 833 -32.24 42.12 -18.52
N ALA A 834 -33.57 42.07 -18.55
CA ALA A 834 -34.32 40.88 -18.94
C ALA A 834 -34.07 40.49 -20.42
N GLY A 835 -34.05 41.47 -21.32
CA GLY A 835 -33.73 41.27 -22.74
C GLY A 835 -32.32 40.70 -22.95
N LEU A 836 -31.31 41.30 -22.31
CA LEU A 836 -29.92 40.80 -22.38
C LEU A 836 -29.80 39.37 -21.85
N LEU A 837 -30.45 39.06 -20.72
CA LEU A 837 -30.45 37.71 -20.16
C LEU A 837 -31.10 36.70 -21.10
N TYR A 838 -32.14 37.10 -21.85
CA TYR A 838 -32.75 36.23 -22.84
C TYR A 838 -31.89 36.03 -24.09
N GLU A 839 -31.17 37.05 -24.56
CA GLU A 839 -30.19 36.88 -25.65
C GLU A 839 -29.05 35.92 -25.25
N LEU A 840 -28.48 36.11 -24.06
CA LEU A 840 -27.44 35.22 -23.53
C LEU A 840 -27.95 33.80 -23.30
N TYR A 841 -29.22 33.64 -22.92
CA TYR A 841 -29.87 32.33 -22.81
C TYR A 841 -30.03 31.63 -24.17
N ARG A 842 -30.35 32.38 -25.23
CA ARG A 842 -30.44 31.81 -26.59
C ARG A 842 -29.10 31.29 -27.08
N VAL A 843 -28.03 32.08 -26.90
CA VAL A 843 -26.69 31.71 -27.37
C VAL A 843 -26.12 30.52 -26.60
N ASN A 844 -26.29 30.47 -25.28
CA ASN A 844 -25.59 29.48 -24.46
C ASN A 844 -26.38 28.20 -24.16
N VAL A 845 -27.70 28.16 -24.40
CA VAL A 845 -28.55 27.03 -23.96
C VAL A 845 -29.41 26.44 -25.07
N LEU A 846 -29.77 27.19 -26.12
CA LEU A 846 -30.65 26.70 -27.20
C LEU A 846 -29.88 26.04 -28.36
N ASP A 847 -28.59 26.37 -28.59
CA ASP A 847 -27.76 25.73 -29.63
C ASP A 847 -27.42 24.26 -29.32
N ASP A 848 -27.52 23.82 -28.06
CA ASP A 848 -27.27 22.42 -27.64
C ASP A 848 -28.46 21.46 -27.92
N LEU A 849 -29.62 21.95 -28.37
CA LEU A 849 -30.85 21.16 -28.49
C LEU A 849 -31.29 20.81 -29.93
N GLU A 850 -30.64 21.33 -30.97
CA GLU A 850 -30.98 21.00 -32.38
C GLU A 850 -30.08 19.92 -33.02
N GLY A 851 -29.14 19.34 -32.28
CA GLY A 851 -28.25 18.28 -32.77
C GLY A 851 -28.57 16.89 -32.25
N ASN A 852 -29.79 16.37 -32.45
CA ASN A 852 -30.09 14.99 -32.04
C ASN A 852 -31.06 14.28 -33.00
N ASP A 853 -30.55 13.88 -34.17
CA ASP A 853 -31.10 12.78 -34.94
C ASP A 853 -30.18 11.56 -34.80
N ALA A 854 -30.75 10.50 -34.24
CA ALA A 854 -30.07 9.27 -33.86
C ALA A 854 -29.53 8.49 -35.08
N ALA A 855 -28.24 8.12 -35.03
CA ALA A 855 -27.69 7.03 -35.84
C ALA A 855 -26.83 6.10 -34.94
N PRO A 856 -26.89 4.78 -35.15
CA PRO A 856 -26.28 3.80 -34.25
C PRO A 856 -24.76 3.75 -34.42
N VAL A 857 -24.04 3.92 -33.31
CA VAL A 857 -22.57 3.80 -33.26
C VAL A 857 -22.17 2.34 -33.48
N SER A 858 -21.76 2.02 -34.71
CA SER A 858 -21.01 0.81 -35.00
C SER A 858 -19.55 1.04 -34.57
N GLY A 859 -18.98 0.09 -33.84
CA GLY A 859 -17.60 0.13 -33.37
C GLY A 859 -16.62 0.33 -34.53
N VAL A 860 -15.86 1.43 -34.46
CA VAL A 860 -14.70 1.66 -35.33
C VAL A 860 -13.45 1.52 -34.48
N ASP A 861 -12.60 0.59 -34.88
CA ASP A 861 -11.26 0.34 -34.38
C ASP A 861 -10.37 1.60 -34.55
N PRO A 862 -9.73 2.13 -33.48
CA PRO A 862 -8.87 3.32 -33.55
C PRO A 862 -7.63 3.15 -34.45
N TYR A 863 -7.31 1.93 -34.90
CA TYR A 863 -6.11 1.62 -35.68
C TYR A 863 -6.38 1.23 -37.13
N ALA A 864 -7.64 1.32 -37.60
CA ALA A 864 -7.94 1.12 -39.01
C ALA A 864 -7.45 2.33 -39.84
N ARG A 865 -6.33 2.14 -40.56
CA ARG A 865 -5.82 3.13 -41.53
C ARG A 865 -6.87 3.40 -42.60
N GLN A 866 -7.57 4.53 -42.50
CA GLN A 866 -8.30 5.10 -43.62
C GLN A 866 -7.35 5.97 -44.46
N SER A 867 -6.93 5.43 -45.60
CA SER A 867 -6.35 6.20 -46.68
C SER A 867 -7.47 6.97 -47.40
N GLY A 868 -7.63 8.25 -47.08
CA GLY A 868 -8.52 9.17 -47.79
C GLY A 868 -8.37 10.58 -47.21
N GLY A 869 -7.91 11.52 -48.04
CA GLY A 869 -7.57 12.88 -47.62
C GLY A 869 -8.74 13.60 -46.95
N SER A 870 -8.60 13.84 -45.64
CA SER A 870 -9.23 14.95 -44.94
C SER A 870 -8.12 15.88 -44.49
N THR A 871 -8.31 17.19 -44.68
CA THR A 871 -7.42 18.23 -44.16
C THR A 871 -7.47 18.15 -42.63
N SER A 872 -6.52 17.42 -42.05
CA SER A 872 -6.31 17.34 -40.60
C SER A 872 -6.15 18.76 -40.06
N GLN A 873 -7.06 19.19 -39.20
CA GLN A 873 -6.83 20.33 -38.33
C GLN A 873 -5.58 20.00 -37.50
N LYS A 874 -4.49 20.73 -37.74
CA LYS A 874 -3.30 20.63 -36.89
C LYS A 874 -3.69 21.10 -35.49
N VAL A 875 -3.70 20.19 -34.53
CA VAL A 875 -3.89 20.51 -33.12
C VAL A 875 -2.50 20.77 -32.52
N SER A 876 -2.32 21.89 -31.84
CA SER A 876 -1.07 22.19 -31.13
C SER A 876 -0.83 21.20 -30.00
N ALA A 877 0.43 20.92 -29.68
CA ALA A 877 0.78 20.00 -28.60
C ALA A 877 0.21 20.51 -27.26
N THR A 878 0.26 21.83 -27.06
CA THR A 878 -0.31 22.52 -25.90
C THR A 878 -1.82 22.27 -25.75
N ALA A 879 -2.60 22.39 -26.83
CA ALA A 879 -4.05 22.16 -26.77
C ALA A 879 -4.38 20.69 -26.48
N LEU A 880 -3.66 19.75 -27.12
CA LEU A 880 -3.86 18.32 -26.90
C LEU A 880 -3.55 17.91 -25.46
N TRP A 881 -2.41 18.35 -24.93
CA TRP A 881 -1.98 17.99 -23.56
C TRP A 881 -2.84 18.67 -22.50
N THR A 882 -3.36 19.87 -22.76
CA THR A 882 -4.36 20.52 -21.90
C THR A 882 -5.65 19.68 -21.85
N ALA A 883 -6.18 19.27 -23.01
CA ALA A 883 -7.38 18.44 -23.08
C ALA A 883 -7.20 17.06 -22.41
N LEU A 884 -6.02 16.44 -22.54
CA LEU A 884 -5.67 15.20 -21.82
C LEU A 884 -5.60 15.42 -20.31
N SER A 885 -5.03 16.55 -19.86
CA SER A 885 -4.99 16.90 -18.44
C SER A 885 -6.39 17.13 -17.86
N ASP A 886 -7.29 17.75 -18.63
CA ASP A 886 -8.66 17.99 -18.19
C ASP A 886 -9.53 16.72 -18.20
N THR A 887 -9.11 15.67 -18.91
CA THR A 887 -9.84 14.40 -19.00
C THR A 887 -9.25 13.27 -18.11
N ASP A 888 -8.02 13.38 -17.60
CA ASP A 888 -7.39 12.34 -16.74
C ASP A 888 -8.05 12.22 -15.34
N GLU A 889 -8.84 13.20 -14.91
CA GLU A 889 -9.74 13.09 -13.75
C GLU A 889 -10.83 12.00 -13.93
N MET A 890 -11.01 11.47 -15.15
CA MET A 890 -12.08 10.53 -15.53
C MET A 890 -11.72 9.04 -15.45
N ASN A 891 -10.52 8.67 -14.99
CA ASN A 891 -10.13 7.26 -14.85
C ASN A 891 -10.79 6.61 -13.62
N VAL A 892 -12.00 6.09 -13.80
CA VAL A 892 -12.79 5.35 -12.80
C VAL A 892 -13.31 4.04 -13.37
N ILE A 893 -13.27 2.96 -12.58
CA ILE A 893 -13.70 1.63 -13.02
C ILE A 893 -15.22 1.52 -12.89
N LYS A 894 -15.90 1.20 -14.00
CA LYS A 894 -17.36 1.07 -14.03
C LYS A 894 -17.81 -0.33 -13.60
N ILE A 895 -18.76 -0.37 -12.68
CA ILE A 895 -19.41 -1.60 -12.21
C ILE A 895 -20.93 -1.51 -12.35
N THR A 896 -21.55 -2.67 -12.53
CA THR A 896 -23.01 -2.79 -12.66
C THR A 896 -23.56 -3.69 -11.56
N VAL A 897 -24.50 -3.19 -10.75
CA VAL A 897 -25.05 -3.87 -9.58
C VAL A 897 -25.96 -5.04 -10.01
N ARG A 898 -25.78 -6.22 -9.42
CA ARG A 898 -26.60 -7.41 -9.65
C ARG A 898 -27.72 -7.54 -8.60
N GLN A 899 -28.68 -8.42 -8.88
CA GLN A 899 -29.71 -8.76 -7.90
C GLN A 899 -29.09 -9.38 -6.65
N GLY A 900 -29.55 -8.95 -5.48
CA GLY A 900 -29.12 -9.49 -4.18
C GLY A 900 -28.37 -8.51 -3.28
N ALA A 901 -28.33 -7.20 -3.60
CA ALA A 901 -27.80 -6.20 -2.69
C ALA A 901 -28.61 -6.17 -1.38
N LYS A 902 -27.93 -6.29 -0.23
CA LYS A 902 -28.56 -6.37 1.09
C LYS A 902 -27.74 -5.62 2.13
N GLN A 903 -28.43 -4.98 3.06
CA GLN A 903 -27.83 -4.37 4.24
C GLN A 903 -27.49 -5.45 5.27
N PHE A 904 -26.35 -5.31 5.96
CA PHE A 904 -25.88 -6.31 6.93
C PHE A 904 -26.82 -6.42 8.14
N SER A 905 -27.40 -5.30 8.57
CA SER A 905 -28.51 -5.22 9.52
C SER A 905 -29.41 -4.02 9.18
N PRO A 906 -30.68 -3.98 9.63
CA PRO A 906 -31.62 -2.89 9.29
C PRO A 906 -31.15 -1.48 9.68
N ASP A 907 -30.26 -1.39 10.67
CA ASP A 907 -29.72 -0.13 11.21
C ASP A 907 -28.20 0.04 10.92
N SER A 908 -27.56 -0.85 10.16
CA SER A 908 -26.13 -0.78 9.86
C SER A 908 -25.86 0.02 8.59
N GLU A 909 -24.84 0.87 8.58
CA GLU A 909 -24.39 1.60 7.38
C GLU A 909 -23.69 0.68 6.35
N GLU A 910 -23.59 -0.63 6.61
CA GLU A 910 -22.86 -1.59 5.78
C GLU A 910 -23.77 -2.40 4.85
N TRP A 911 -23.40 -2.43 3.56
CA TRP A 911 -24.09 -3.10 2.46
C TRP A 911 -23.20 -4.17 1.84
N LEU A 912 -23.81 -5.30 1.44
CA LEU A 912 -23.22 -6.29 0.56
C LEU A 912 -23.81 -6.08 -0.84
N ILE A 913 -22.98 -5.73 -1.81
CA ILE A 913 -23.39 -5.40 -3.18
C ILE A 913 -22.76 -6.41 -4.15
N PRO A 914 -23.55 -7.34 -4.71
CA PRO A 914 -23.12 -8.16 -5.83
C PRO A 914 -22.97 -7.32 -7.10
N PHE A 915 -21.91 -7.48 -7.88
CA PHE A 915 -21.63 -6.63 -9.05
C PHE A 915 -21.01 -7.40 -10.23
N ASN A 916 -21.03 -6.78 -11.41
CA ASN A 916 -20.27 -7.18 -12.60
C ASN A 916 -19.33 -6.02 -13.01
N CYS A 917 -18.09 -6.32 -13.35
CA CYS A 917 -17.15 -5.34 -13.91
C CYS A 917 -17.28 -5.32 -15.45
N GLU A 918 -17.46 -4.15 -16.06
CA GLU A 918 -17.64 -4.03 -17.53
C GLU A 918 -16.29 -3.96 -18.27
N ALA A 919 -15.23 -3.43 -17.64
CA ALA A 919 -13.87 -3.41 -18.19
C ALA A 919 -12.83 -3.30 -17.05
N GLY A 920 -11.79 -4.14 -17.10
CA GLY A 920 -10.69 -4.14 -16.11
C GLY A 920 -10.82 -5.19 -15.01
N VAL A 921 -9.71 -5.47 -14.32
CA VAL A 921 -9.66 -6.23 -13.06
C VAL A 921 -9.60 -5.22 -11.93
N LEU A 922 -10.44 -5.37 -10.89
CA LEU A 922 -10.31 -4.59 -9.67
C LEU A 922 -9.08 -5.11 -8.91
N ASP A 923 -7.96 -4.40 -9.06
CA ASP A 923 -6.65 -4.79 -8.49
C ASP A 923 -6.12 -3.61 -7.67
N PHE A 924 -6.66 -3.46 -6.46
CA PHE A 924 -6.26 -2.43 -5.50
C PHE A 924 -5.16 -2.96 -4.58
N SER A 925 -4.25 -2.10 -4.15
CA SER A 925 -3.16 -2.50 -3.26
C SER A 925 -3.66 -2.78 -1.84
N GLU A 926 -2.99 -3.67 -1.09
CA GLU A 926 -3.33 -3.94 0.31
C GLU A 926 -3.24 -2.65 1.15
N GLY A 927 -4.32 -2.30 1.85
CA GLY A 927 -4.43 -1.07 2.65
C GLY A 927 -4.90 0.18 1.90
N GLU A 928 -5.19 0.08 0.59
CA GLU A 928 -5.76 1.18 -0.18
C GLU A 928 -7.23 1.46 0.22
N GLY A 929 -7.57 2.74 0.40
CA GLY A 929 -8.96 3.16 0.59
C GLY A 929 -9.70 3.14 -0.75
N ILE A 930 -10.87 2.50 -0.80
CA ILE A 930 -11.63 2.35 -2.04
C ILE A 930 -12.93 3.16 -1.95
N GLU A 931 -13.10 4.14 -2.85
CA GLU A 931 -14.30 4.97 -2.94
C GLU A 931 -15.30 4.37 -3.92
N LEU A 932 -16.57 4.26 -3.50
CA LEU A 932 -17.70 3.96 -4.38
C LEU A 932 -18.37 5.27 -4.79
N MET A 933 -18.52 5.49 -6.09
CA MET A 933 -18.99 6.73 -6.69
C MET A 933 -20.20 6.49 -7.59
N GLU A 934 -21.08 7.47 -7.66
CA GLU A 934 -22.21 7.52 -8.59
C GLU A 934 -22.10 8.80 -9.43
N ARG A 935 -22.39 8.68 -10.73
CA ARG A 935 -22.48 9.83 -11.63
C ARG A 935 -23.89 10.38 -11.51
N GLY A 936 -24.01 11.52 -10.83
CA GLY A 936 -25.28 12.17 -10.56
C GLY A 936 -25.36 13.53 -11.23
N VAL A 937 -26.59 13.96 -11.48
CA VAL A 937 -26.86 15.35 -11.84
C VAL A 937 -26.96 16.12 -10.54
N GLY A 938 -26.08 17.11 -10.33
CA GLY A 938 -26.13 17.90 -9.12
C GLY A 938 -27.49 18.57 -8.98
N ALA A 939 -28.16 18.36 -7.84
CA ALA A 939 -29.50 18.90 -7.55
C ALA A 939 -29.57 20.44 -7.63
N ILE A 940 -28.40 21.08 -7.64
CA ILE A 940 -28.26 22.51 -7.70
C ILE A 940 -28.06 22.96 -9.15
N ASP A 941 -27.32 22.19 -9.97
CA ASP A 941 -26.68 22.62 -11.22
C ASP A 941 -27.00 21.94 -12.52
N GLY A 942 -27.61 20.77 -12.50
CA GLY A 942 -27.78 20.07 -13.76
C GLY A 942 -26.47 19.53 -14.35
N SER A 943 -25.30 19.81 -13.73
CA SER A 943 -24.01 19.35 -14.22
C SER A 943 -23.77 17.92 -13.74
N GLU A 944 -23.24 17.09 -14.63
CA GLU A 944 -22.85 15.74 -14.27
C GLU A 944 -21.61 15.79 -13.38
N ARG A 945 -21.73 15.30 -12.14
CA ARG A 945 -20.63 15.21 -11.18
C ARG A 945 -20.55 13.83 -10.56
N TRP A 946 -19.35 13.52 -10.09
CA TRP A 946 -19.08 12.33 -9.31
C TRP A 946 -19.42 12.55 -7.84
N PHE A 947 -20.27 11.71 -7.27
CA PHE A 947 -20.62 11.72 -5.85
C PHE A 947 -20.10 10.47 -5.18
N THR A 948 -19.31 10.61 -4.11
CA THR A 948 -18.94 9.47 -3.26
C THR A 948 -20.17 9.02 -2.48
N VAL A 949 -20.66 7.82 -2.79
CA VAL A 949 -21.85 7.22 -2.17
C VAL A 949 -21.50 6.29 -1.01
N GLY A 950 -20.26 5.78 -0.97
CA GLY A 950 -19.76 4.96 0.14
C GLY A 950 -18.29 4.59 -0.01
N TRP A 951 -17.80 3.81 0.95
CA TRP A 951 -16.44 3.27 0.97
C TRP A 951 -16.48 1.74 0.92
N VAL A 952 -15.72 1.16 -0.01
CA VAL A 952 -15.63 -0.29 -0.16
C VAL A 952 -14.62 -0.84 0.83
N SER A 953 -14.96 -1.94 1.48
CA SER A 953 -14.06 -2.62 2.41
C SER A 953 -12.92 -3.33 1.67
N PRO A 954 -11.73 -3.47 2.28
CA PRO A 954 -10.55 -4.07 1.61
C PRO A 954 -10.72 -5.55 1.21
N ASP A 955 -11.66 -6.26 1.85
CA ASP A 955 -12.03 -7.65 1.57
C ASP A 955 -12.95 -7.76 0.34
N LEU A 956 -12.48 -7.24 -0.80
CA LEU A 956 -13.21 -7.28 -2.06
C LEU A 956 -13.32 -8.71 -2.59
N GLY A 957 -14.53 -9.27 -2.60
CA GLY A 957 -14.82 -10.53 -3.28
C GLY A 957 -14.83 -10.35 -4.81
N ARG A 958 -14.70 -11.45 -5.55
CA ARG A 958 -14.64 -11.42 -7.03
C ARG A 958 -15.89 -10.85 -7.68
N ASP A 959 -17.05 -11.04 -7.07
CA ASP A 959 -18.36 -10.64 -7.59
C ASP A 959 -19.29 -10.01 -6.53
N VAL A 960 -18.79 -9.80 -5.31
CA VAL A 960 -19.50 -9.16 -4.20
C VAL A 960 -18.55 -8.23 -3.46
N MET A 961 -19.00 -7.01 -3.19
CA MET A 961 -18.26 -6.03 -2.40
C MET A 961 -19.03 -5.63 -1.15
N ARG A 962 -18.30 -5.41 -0.05
CA ARG A 962 -18.86 -4.82 1.17
C ARG A 962 -18.62 -3.31 1.15
N VAL A 963 -19.67 -2.52 1.36
CA VAL A 963 -19.65 -1.07 1.22
C VAL A 963 -20.25 -0.43 2.45
N ARG A 964 -19.51 0.46 3.11
CA ARG A 964 -20.06 1.37 4.12
C ARG A 964 -20.63 2.60 3.42
N SER A 965 -21.93 2.82 3.51
CA SER A 965 -22.56 3.97 2.86
C SER A 965 -22.17 5.27 3.58
N LYS A 966 -22.06 6.34 2.81
CA LYS A 966 -21.86 7.70 3.35
C LYS A 966 -23.16 8.36 3.77
N ASN A 967 -24.27 7.95 3.14
CA ASN A 967 -25.60 8.52 3.32
C ASN A 967 -26.60 7.43 3.70
N ILE A 968 -27.49 7.75 4.64
CA ILE A 968 -28.60 6.88 5.10
C ILE A 968 -29.58 6.54 3.95
N ARG A 969 -29.64 7.36 2.89
CA ARG A 969 -30.52 7.14 1.72
C ARG A 969 -29.91 6.24 0.64
N PHE A 970 -28.68 5.79 0.80
CA PHE A 970 -28.04 4.91 -0.18
C PHE A 970 -28.75 3.54 -0.20
N SER A 971 -29.31 3.18 -1.36
CA SER A 971 -30.05 1.94 -1.55
C SER A 971 -29.81 1.41 -2.98
N PRO A 972 -28.74 0.65 -3.21
CA PRO A 972 -28.37 0.17 -4.54
C PRO A 972 -29.41 -0.82 -5.08
N LYS A 973 -29.82 -0.65 -6.33
CA LYS A 973 -30.78 -1.51 -7.05
C LYS A 973 -30.07 -2.30 -8.13
N ALA A 974 -30.65 -3.44 -8.49
CA ALA A 974 -30.16 -4.24 -9.60
C ALA A 974 -30.24 -3.45 -10.91
N GLY A 975 -29.12 -3.36 -11.62
CA GLY A 975 -28.97 -2.57 -12.85
C GLY A 975 -28.33 -1.19 -12.64
N ASP A 976 -28.13 -0.75 -11.39
CA ASP A 976 -27.47 0.53 -11.12
C ASP A 976 -26.01 0.50 -11.61
N THR A 977 -25.60 1.60 -12.21
CA THR A 977 -24.22 1.81 -12.69
C THR A 977 -23.46 2.63 -11.66
N LEU A 978 -22.52 2.00 -10.97
CA LEU A 978 -21.65 2.64 -9.99
C LEU A 978 -20.21 2.59 -10.48
N HIS A 979 -19.35 3.39 -9.86
CA HIS A 979 -17.95 3.49 -10.25
C HIS A 979 -17.07 3.35 -9.02
N VAL A 980 -15.92 2.70 -9.17
CA VAL A 980 -14.98 2.44 -8.09
C VAL A 980 -13.68 3.18 -8.39
N ARG A 981 -13.11 3.83 -7.38
CA ARG A 981 -11.83 4.51 -7.47
C ARG A 981 -10.96 4.22 -6.26
N GLY A 982 -9.71 3.85 -6.48
CA GLY A 982 -8.72 3.76 -5.41
C GLY A 982 -8.23 5.14 -4.96
N THR A 983 -7.94 5.32 -3.66
CA THR A 983 -7.32 6.56 -3.17
C THR A 983 -5.95 6.82 -3.79
N PHE A 984 -5.18 5.76 -4.12
CA PHE A 984 -3.88 5.91 -4.76
C PHE A 984 -4.03 6.24 -6.24
N GLU A 985 -5.02 5.67 -6.94
CA GLU A 985 -5.35 6.04 -8.32
C GLU A 985 -5.75 7.52 -8.43
N LYS A 986 -6.56 8.01 -7.48
CA LYS A 986 -6.92 9.43 -7.38
C LYS A 986 -5.68 10.31 -7.22
N ALA A 987 -4.85 10.02 -6.21
CA ALA A 987 -3.62 10.77 -5.98
C ALA A 987 -2.65 10.69 -7.17
N ALA A 988 -2.60 9.55 -7.86
CA ALA A 988 -1.79 9.38 -9.06
C ALA A 988 -2.31 10.23 -10.23
N SER A 989 -3.63 10.30 -10.45
CA SER A 989 -4.24 11.17 -11.45
C SER A 989 -3.97 12.65 -11.12
N GLU A 990 -4.21 13.07 -9.88
CA GLU A 990 -3.92 14.44 -9.42
C GLU A 990 -2.45 14.82 -9.64
N ARG A 991 -1.50 13.92 -9.31
CA ARG A 991 -0.07 14.14 -9.57
C ARG A 991 0.27 14.23 -11.05
N ARG A 992 -0.36 13.42 -11.91
CA ARG A 992 -0.14 13.49 -13.37
C ARG A 992 -0.66 14.80 -13.95
N VAL A 993 -1.85 15.23 -13.54
CA VAL A 993 -2.45 16.51 -13.92
C VAL A 993 -1.55 17.67 -13.49
N ALA A 994 -1.10 17.68 -12.23
CA ALA A 994 -0.17 18.69 -11.72
C ALA A 994 1.15 18.71 -12.50
N ALA A 995 1.75 17.54 -12.77
CA ALA A 995 2.97 17.43 -13.56
C ALA A 995 2.77 17.94 -15.01
N MET A 996 1.63 17.62 -15.64
CA MET A 996 1.32 18.09 -16.99
C MET A 996 1.14 19.61 -17.03
N LYS A 997 0.37 20.18 -16.10
CA LYS A 997 0.19 21.64 -15.96
C LYS A 997 1.52 22.35 -15.74
N ARG A 998 2.39 21.78 -14.92
CA ARG A 998 3.74 22.27 -14.68
C ARG A 998 4.60 22.28 -15.95
N VAL A 999 4.56 21.21 -16.75
CA VAL A 999 5.26 21.15 -18.05
C VAL A 999 4.73 22.23 -19.00
N LEU A 1000 3.41 22.39 -19.07
CA LEU A 1000 2.76 23.42 -19.89
C LEU A 1000 3.11 24.85 -19.45
N ALA A 1001 3.36 25.07 -18.15
CA ALA A 1001 3.80 26.35 -17.59
C ALA A 1001 5.31 26.62 -17.74
N GLY A 1002 6.07 25.71 -18.36
CA GLY A 1002 7.53 25.84 -18.52
C GLY A 1002 8.33 25.52 -17.25
N GLY A 1003 7.70 25.00 -16.20
CA GLY A 1003 8.34 24.68 -14.92
C GLY A 1003 9.12 23.35 -14.88
N SER A 1004 9.34 22.71 -16.04
CA SER A 1004 10.10 21.45 -16.14
C SER A 1004 11.61 21.70 -16.32
N LEU A 1005 12.45 20.65 -16.18
CA LEU A 1005 13.90 20.77 -16.37
C LEU A 1005 14.29 21.25 -17.79
N ILE A 1006 13.46 20.94 -18.78
CA ILE A 1006 13.58 21.47 -20.15
C ILE A 1006 12.41 22.44 -20.35
N PRO A 1007 12.56 23.75 -20.08
CA PRO A 1007 11.44 24.69 -20.05
C PRO A 1007 10.61 24.70 -21.35
N SER A 1008 11.26 24.49 -22.49
CA SER A 1008 10.63 24.48 -23.81
C SER A 1008 10.32 23.07 -24.34
N LEU A 1009 10.03 22.10 -23.47
CA LEU A 1009 9.80 20.71 -23.89
C LEU A 1009 8.63 20.58 -24.88
N VAL A 1010 7.54 21.32 -24.64
CA VAL A 1010 6.32 21.29 -25.46
C VAL A 1010 6.60 21.75 -26.90
N ASP A 1011 7.44 22.77 -27.07
CA ASP A 1011 7.83 23.34 -28.37
C ASP A 1011 8.46 22.31 -29.31
N TYR A 1012 9.15 21.29 -28.79
CA TYR A 1012 9.75 20.23 -29.61
C TYR A 1012 8.72 19.28 -30.23
N PHE A 1013 7.49 19.27 -29.71
CA PHE A 1013 6.39 18.43 -30.19
C PHE A 1013 5.31 19.24 -30.93
N ASP A 1014 5.41 20.57 -30.92
CA ASP A 1014 4.42 21.43 -31.56
C ASP A 1014 4.65 21.49 -33.08
N PRO A 1015 3.67 21.09 -33.91
CA PRO A 1015 3.84 21.03 -35.37
C PRO A 1015 4.05 22.40 -36.04
N ASP A 1016 3.79 23.50 -35.32
CA ASP A 1016 3.95 24.86 -35.83
C ASP A 1016 5.22 25.56 -35.29
N THR A 1017 6.03 24.86 -34.50
CA THR A 1017 7.30 25.40 -33.94
C THR A 1017 8.51 24.63 -34.47
N GLU A 1018 9.43 25.33 -35.14
CA GLU A 1018 10.67 24.72 -35.65
C GLU A 1018 11.81 24.90 -34.64
N ARG A 1019 12.17 23.82 -33.92
CA ARG A 1019 13.27 23.78 -32.94
C ARG A 1019 14.40 22.90 -33.45
N MET A 1020 15.62 23.46 -33.51
CA MET A 1020 16.82 22.68 -33.84
C MET A 1020 17.35 21.92 -32.61
N PRO A 1021 17.87 20.69 -32.78
CA PRO A 1021 18.51 19.96 -31.69
C PRO A 1021 19.76 20.68 -31.20
N LYS A 1022 20.01 20.64 -29.89
CA LYS A 1022 21.24 21.15 -29.29
C LYS A 1022 22.36 20.15 -29.52
N CYS A 1023 23.47 20.61 -30.09
CA CYS A 1023 24.68 19.80 -30.26
C CYS A 1023 25.52 19.88 -28.99
N HIS A 1024 25.85 18.72 -28.41
CA HIS A 1024 26.76 18.61 -27.27
C HIS A 1024 28.19 18.37 -27.79
N VAL A 1025 29.20 18.73 -26.99
CA VAL A 1025 30.61 18.47 -27.32
C VAL A 1025 30.79 16.98 -27.61
N ALA A 1026 31.49 16.65 -28.71
CA ALA A 1026 31.70 15.27 -29.14
C ALA A 1026 32.41 14.46 -28.03
N ILE A 1027 31.71 13.45 -27.49
CA ILE A 1027 32.24 12.52 -26.51
C ILE A 1027 33.01 11.43 -27.25
N ASP A 1028 34.26 11.16 -26.87
CA ASP A 1028 34.99 9.98 -27.35
C ASP A 1028 34.43 8.73 -26.64
N LEU A 1029 33.76 7.86 -27.41
CA LEU A 1029 33.07 6.68 -26.89
C LEU A 1029 33.95 5.43 -26.87
N GLY A 1030 35.19 5.51 -27.36
CA GLY A 1030 36.09 4.37 -27.50
C GLY A 1030 35.54 3.27 -28.42
N ASP A 1031 36.01 2.03 -28.21
CA ASP A 1031 35.57 0.86 -28.98
C ASP A 1031 34.21 0.32 -28.49
N LEU A 1032 33.22 0.33 -29.39
CA LEU A 1032 31.86 -0.15 -29.16
C LEU A 1032 31.65 -1.62 -29.56
N SER A 1033 32.70 -2.30 -30.07
CA SER A 1033 32.66 -3.69 -30.54
C SER A 1033 32.10 -4.66 -29.50
N LYS A 1034 32.36 -4.41 -28.20
CA LYS A 1034 31.87 -5.20 -27.05
C LYS A 1034 30.34 -5.34 -26.96
N TYR A 1035 29.60 -4.43 -27.57
CA TYR A 1035 28.13 -4.45 -27.56
C TYR A 1035 27.52 -5.22 -28.72
N GLU A 1036 28.33 -5.66 -29.70
CA GLU A 1036 27.90 -6.38 -30.90
C GLU A 1036 26.67 -5.71 -31.57
N LEU A 1037 26.72 -4.38 -31.69
CA LEU A 1037 25.73 -3.59 -32.39
C LEU A 1037 26.00 -3.66 -33.89
N ASN A 1038 24.95 -3.59 -34.70
CA ASN A 1038 25.14 -3.40 -36.15
C ASN A 1038 25.50 -1.93 -36.46
N SER A 1039 25.98 -1.66 -37.68
CA SER A 1039 26.42 -0.32 -38.08
C SER A 1039 25.34 0.75 -37.89
N SER A 1040 24.08 0.46 -38.22
CA SER A 1040 22.97 1.40 -38.04
C SER A 1040 22.64 1.69 -36.57
N GLN A 1041 22.80 0.70 -35.68
CA GLN A 1041 22.62 0.85 -34.23
C GLN A 1041 23.76 1.65 -33.62
N GLU A 1042 24.99 1.43 -34.08
CA GLU A 1042 26.15 2.21 -33.63
C GLU A 1042 26.02 3.69 -34.02
N GLU A 1043 25.62 3.96 -35.27
CA GLU A 1043 25.37 5.32 -35.74
C GLU A 1043 24.26 6.00 -34.92
N ALA A 1044 23.13 5.32 -34.72
CA ALA A 1044 22.03 5.84 -33.91
C ALA A 1044 22.45 6.16 -32.46
N LEU A 1045 23.31 5.33 -31.87
CA LEU A 1045 23.84 5.54 -30.52
C LEU A 1045 24.75 6.78 -30.47
N ARG A 1046 25.62 6.98 -31.47
CA ARG A 1046 26.45 8.19 -31.58
C ARG A 1046 25.59 9.43 -31.76
N THR A 1047 24.57 9.38 -32.62
CA THR A 1047 23.65 10.51 -32.85
C THR A 1047 22.91 10.90 -31.58
N ALA A 1048 22.42 9.93 -30.81
CA ALA A 1048 21.68 10.17 -29.58
C ALA A 1048 22.52 10.79 -28.46
N LEU A 1049 23.84 10.61 -28.47
CA LEU A 1049 24.77 11.20 -27.50
C LEU A 1049 25.24 12.60 -27.91
N SER A 1050 25.36 12.84 -29.22
CA SER A 1050 25.78 14.15 -29.73
C SER A 1050 24.66 15.18 -29.76
N HIS A 1051 23.38 14.76 -29.77
CA HIS A 1051 22.23 15.64 -29.93
C HIS A 1051 21.19 15.46 -28.83
N GLY A 1052 20.73 16.58 -28.27
CA GLY A 1052 19.65 16.63 -27.26
C GLY A 1052 18.60 17.70 -27.59
N PRO A 1053 17.55 17.83 -26.77
CA PRO A 1053 17.25 17.04 -25.57
C PRO A 1053 16.37 15.79 -25.85
N ILE A 1054 15.96 15.56 -27.10
CA ILE A 1054 15.08 14.45 -27.49
C ILE A 1054 15.71 13.68 -28.65
N SER A 1055 15.66 12.35 -28.57
CA SER A 1055 16.10 11.44 -29.64
C SER A 1055 15.01 10.41 -29.94
N LEU A 1056 14.75 10.15 -31.22
CA LEU A 1056 13.75 9.18 -31.67
C LEU A 1056 14.43 8.01 -32.40
N LEU A 1057 14.26 6.78 -31.88
CA LEU A 1057 14.77 5.56 -32.50
C LEU A 1057 13.66 4.78 -33.20
N GLN A 1058 13.71 4.70 -34.53
CA GLN A 1058 12.78 3.91 -35.33
C GLN A 1058 13.43 2.61 -35.83
N GLY A 1059 12.65 1.53 -35.93
CA GLY A 1059 13.14 0.24 -36.43
C GLY A 1059 12.03 -0.80 -36.56
N PRO A 1060 12.10 -1.76 -37.51
CA PRO A 1060 11.13 -2.84 -37.67
C PRO A 1060 11.01 -3.75 -36.42
N PRO A 1061 9.88 -4.47 -36.23
CA PRO A 1061 9.77 -5.46 -35.15
C PRO A 1061 10.86 -6.55 -35.29
N GLY A 1062 11.43 -6.99 -34.17
CA GLY A 1062 12.48 -8.02 -34.12
C GLY A 1062 13.92 -7.55 -34.37
N THR A 1063 14.15 -6.27 -34.67
CA THR A 1063 15.49 -5.72 -35.05
C THR A 1063 16.43 -5.40 -33.88
N GLY A 1064 16.20 -5.98 -32.69
CA GLY A 1064 17.11 -5.85 -31.56
C GLY A 1064 17.01 -4.53 -30.77
N LYS A 1065 15.88 -3.81 -30.81
CA LYS A 1065 15.65 -2.57 -30.00
C LYS A 1065 15.97 -2.76 -28.52
N THR A 1066 15.59 -3.89 -27.93
CA THR A 1066 15.89 -4.20 -26.53
C THR A 1066 17.40 -4.37 -26.28
N LYS A 1067 18.15 -4.89 -27.28
CA LYS A 1067 19.62 -4.96 -27.21
C LYS A 1067 20.21 -3.54 -27.25
N PHE A 1068 19.71 -2.70 -28.15
CA PHE A 1068 20.12 -1.28 -28.21
C PHE A 1068 19.89 -0.58 -26.88
N ILE A 1069 18.69 -0.69 -26.27
CA ILE A 1069 18.38 -0.06 -24.98
C ILE A 1069 19.36 -0.54 -23.90
N ALA A 1070 19.61 -1.85 -23.81
CA ALA A 1070 20.55 -2.40 -22.82
C ALA A 1070 21.98 -1.88 -23.01
N SER A 1071 22.48 -1.87 -24.25
CA SER A 1071 23.81 -1.34 -24.58
C SER A 1071 23.91 0.16 -24.31
N PHE A 1072 22.85 0.92 -24.61
CA PHE A 1072 22.81 2.36 -24.39
C PHE A 1072 22.84 2.71 -22.90
N VAL A 1073 22.00 2.04 -22.10
CA VAL A 1073 21.98 2.21 -20.63
C VAL A 1073 23.33 1.82 -20.02
N HIS A 1074 23.89 0.68 -20.40
CA HIS A 1074 25.20 0.25 -19.92
C HIS A 1074 26.29 1.26 -20.27
N LEU A 1075 26.31 1.79 -21.50
CA LEU A 1075 27.29 2.80 -21.91
C LEU A 1075 27.17 4.09 -21.10
N LEU A 1076 25.94 4.59 -20.93
CA LEU A 1076 25.68 5.81 -20.16
C LEU A 1076 26.18 5.70 -18.71
N LEU A 1077 25.96 4.54 -18.09
CA LEU A 1077 26.40 4.28 -16.73
C LEU A 1077 27.92 4.04 -16.64
N SER A 1078 28.48 3.21 -17.52
CA SER A 1078 29.92 2.87 -17.49
C SER A 1078 30.85 4.04 -17.81
N GLN A 1079 30.38 5.04 -18.55
CA GLN A 1079 31.13 6.26 -18.86
C GLN A 1079 30.77 7.44 -17.94
N GLY A 1080 29.89 7.25 -16.95
CA GLY A 1080 29.45 8.31 -16.04
C GLY A 1080 28.72 9.47 -16.74
N LEU A 1081 28.08 9.19 -17.88
CA LEU A 1081 27.30 10.17 -18.67
C LEU A 1081 25.89 10.38 -18.10
N ALA A 1082 25.36 9.39 -17.39
CA ALA A 1082 24.11 9.50 -16.64
C ALA A 1082 24.22 8.78 -15.30
N HIS A 1083 23.58 9.36 -14.28
CA HIS A 1083 23.52 8.77 -12.93
C HIS A 1083 22.14 8.15 -12.65
N ASN A 1084 21.08 8.78 -13.17
CA ASN A 1084 19.70 8.35 -12.99
C ASN A 1084 19.05 8.09 -14.35
N ILE A 1085 18.51 6.89 -14.54
CA ILE A 1085 17.87 6.48 -15.78
C ILE A 1085 16.46 5.96 -15.47
N LEU A 1086 15.44 6.59 -16.07
CA LEU A 1086 14.06 6.16 -15.98
C LEU A 1086 13.65 5.42 -17.27
N LEU A 1087 13.35 4.12 -17.16
CA LEU A 1087 12.76 3.33 -18.24
C LEU A 1087 11.25 3.23 -18.05
N VAL A 1088 10.47 3.68 -19.05
CA VAL A 1088 9.01 3.62 -19.05
C VAL A 1088 8.48 2.96 -20.33
N SER A 1089 7.35 2.26 -20.21
CA SER A 1089 6.61 1.72 -21.35
C SER A 1089 5.13 1.59 -21.00
N GLN A 1090 4.28 1.52 -22.02
CA GLN A 1090 2.83 1.31 -21.86
C GLN A 1090 2.50 -0.12 -21.37
N SER A 1091 3.39 -1.10 -21.56
CA SER A 1091 3.18 -2.50 -21.16
C SER A 1091 4.25 -2.96 -20.16
N HIS A 1092 3.82 -3.64 -19.08
CA HIS A 1092 4.72 -4.24 -18.10
C HIS A 1092 5.71 -5.23 -18.73
N GLU A 1093 5.27 -6.02 -19.71
CA GLU A 1093 6.11 -6.98 -20.44
C GLU A 1093 7.26 -6.30 -21.19
N ALA A 1094 7.02 -5.14 -21.79
CA ALA A 1094 8.05 -4.40 -22.51
C ALA A 1094 9.14 -3.87 -21.54
N VAL A 1095 8.74 -3.40 -20.36
CA VAL A 1095 9.67 -2.98 -19.30
C VAL A 1095 10.46 -4.17 -18.77
N ASN A 1096 9.79 -5.28 -18.45
CA ASN A 1096 10.46 -6.50 -17.95
C ASN A 1096 11.53 -6.98 -18.93
N ASN A 1097 11.19 -7.10 -20.23
CA ASN A 1097 12.13 -7.52 -21.26
C ASN A 1097 13.35 -6.59 -21.41
N ALA A 1098 13.15 -5.26 -21.31
CA ALA A 1098 14.24 -4.30 -21.39
C ALA A 1098 15.13 -4.36 -20.14
N MET A 1099 14.51 -4.39 -18.96
CA MET A 1099 15.21 -4.38 -17.68
C MET A 1099 15.95 -5.69 -17.40
N ASP A 1100 15.41 -6.85 -17.79
CA ASP A 1100 16.10 -8.14 -17.71
C ASP A 1100 17.39 -8.13 -18.55
N LYS A 1101 17.39 -7.53 -19.75
CA LYS A 1101 18.60 -7.38 -20.56
C LYS A 1101 19.60 -6.41 -19.95
N VAL A 1102 19.13 -5.27 -19.44
CA VAL A 1102 19.98 -4.29 -18.72
C VAL A 1102 20.65 -4.96 -17.52
N ALA A 1103 19.88 -5.63 -16.66
CA ALA A 1103 20.39 -6.34 -15.49
C ALA A 1103 21.34 -7.48 -15.85
N GLY A 1104 21.13 -8.14 -17.00
CA GLY A 1104 22.04 -9.15 -17.54
C GLY A 1104 23.38 -8.54 -17.97
N SER A 1105 23.36 -7.43 -18.73
CA SER A 1105 24.56 -6.72 -19.16
C SER A 1105 25.39 -6.18 -17.99
N LEU A 1106 24.73 -5.57 -16.99
CA LEU A 1106 25.40 -5.06 -15.79
C LEU A 1106 26.07 -6.20 -14.99
N ARG A 1107 25.37 -7.33 -14.80
CA ARG A 1107 25.92 -8.53 -14.16
C ARG A 1107 27.13 -9.09 -14.91
N ALA A 1108 27.08 -9.15 -16.24
CA ALA A 1108 28.18 -9.63 -17.06
C ALA A 1108 29.44 -8.74 -16.95
N SER A 1109 29.25 -7.43 -16.71
CA SER A 1109 30.34 -6.47 -16.51
C SER A 1109 30.70 -6.24 -15.05
N SER A 1110 30.13 -7.01 -14.10
CA SER A 1110 30.33 -6.86 -12.66
C SER A 1110 30.11 -5.43 -12.15
N MET A 1111 29.25 -4.65 -12.81
CA MET A 1111 28.85 -3.32 -12.36
C MET A 1111 27.68 -3.48 -11.38
N ASP A 1112 27.89 -3.04 -10.15
CA ASP A 1112 26.82 -2.96 -9.15
C ASP A 1112 26.10 -1.62 -9.30
N VAL A 1113 24.88 -1.65 -9.84
CA VAL A 1113 24.06 -0.46 -10.06
C VAL A 1113 22.73 -0.65 -9.34
N PRO A 1114 22.31 0.30 -8.49
CA PRO A 1114 21.01 0.23 -7.82
C PRO A 1114 19.88 0.32 -8.86
N MET A 1115 18.98 -0.65 -8.83
CA MET A 1115 17.85 -0.75 -9.76
C MET A 1115 16.53 -0.92 -9.01
N VAL A 1116 15.47 -0.27 -9.48
CA VAL A 1116 14.12 -0.37 -8.90
C VAL A 1116 13.07 -0.62 -10.00
N ARG A 1117 12.28 -1.69 -9.85
CA ARG A 1117 11.17 -2.06 -10.73
C ARG A 1117 9.84 -1.75 -10.02
N ILE A 1118 9.10 -0.77 -10.54
CA ILE A 1118 7.83 -0.31 -9.96
C ILE A 1118 6.65 -1.07 -10.56
N GLY A 1119 5.92 -1.84 -9.76
CA GLY A 1119 4.70 -2.53 -10.18
C GLY A 1119 4.36 -3.72 -9.29
N LEU A 1120 3.13 -4.22 -9.43
CA LEU A 1120 2.64 -5.37 -8.69
C LEU A 1120 3.53 -6.59 -8.92
N GLN A 1121 3.82 -7.32 -7.85
CA GLN A 1121 4.72 -8.49 -7.88
C GLN A 1121 4.25 -9.58 -8.88
N SER A 1122 2.95 -9.68 -9.13
CA SER A 1122 2.34 -10.59 -10.11
C SER A 1122 2.69 -10.24 -11.57
N MET A 1123 3.02 -8.98 -11.86
CA MET A 1123 3.31 -8.44 -13.20
C MET A 1123 4.82 -8.29 -13.47
N VAL A 1124 5.67 -8.70 -12.52
CA VAL A 1124 7.14 -8.60 -12.60
C VAL A 1124 7.73 -9.97 -12.92
N SER A 1125 8.68 -10.03 -13.85
CA SER A 1125 9.38 -11.26 -14.19
C SER A 1125 10.15 -11.82 -12.97
N PRO A 1126 10.23 -13.16 -12.80
CA PRO A 1126 10.92 -13.76 -11.65
C PRO A 1126 12.35 -13.25 -11.44
N GLY A 1127 13.08 -12.97 -12.53
CA GLY A 1127 14.46 -12.47 -12.51
C GLY A 1127 14.62 -11.03 -12.00
N LEU A 1128 13.53 -10.26 -11.93
CA LEU A 1128 13.48 -8.86 -11.46
C LEU A 1128 12.80 -8.70 -10.10
N ARG A 1129 12.30 -9.78 -9.48
CA ARG A 1129 11.61 -9.70 -8.17
C ARG A 1129 12.52 -9.15 -7.07
N ASN A 1130 13.82 -9.39 -7.16
CA ASN A 1130 14.82 -8.89 -6.21
C ASN A 1130 15.02 -7.36 -6.28
N VAL A 1131 14.68 -6.74 -7.41
CA VAL A 1131 14.74 -5.28 -7.63
C VAL A 1131 13.34 -4.65 -7.67
N GLN A 1132 12.29 -5.40 -7.37
CA GLN A 1132 10.93 -4.86 -7.26
C GLN A 1132 10.80 -3.99 -6.01
N GLU A 1133 9.99 -2.92 -6.10
CA GLU A 1133 9.86 -1.92 -5.03
C GLU A 1133 9.57 -2.51 -3.65
N ASP A 1134 8.54 -3.36 -3.51
CA ASP A 1134 8.17 -3.93 -2.21
C ASP A 1134 9.26 -4.86 -1.69
N SER A 1135 9.86 -5.68 -2.56
CA SER A 1135 11.01 -6.51 -2.20
C SER A 1135 12.18 -5.67 -1.68
N LEU A 1136 12.50 -4.54 -2.31
CA LEU A 1136 13.58 -3.65 -1.88
C LEU A 1136 13.24 -2.96 -0.56
N ARG A 1137 12.01 -2.46 -0.41
CA ARG A 1137 11.52 -1.87 0.84
C ARG A 1137 11.56 -2.87 1.99
N GLN A 1138 11.14 -4.10 1.73
CA GLN A 1138 11.20 -5.19 2.68
C GLN A 1138 12.65 -5.52 3.04
N ARG A 1139 13.55 -5.74 2.07
CA ARG A 1139 15.00 -5.94 2.35
C ARG A 1139 15.59 -4.82 3.18
N TYR A 1140 15.26 -3.58 2.83
CA TYR A 1140 15.73 -2.41 3.56
C TYR A 1140 15.21 -2.43 4.99
N ARG A 1141 13.92 -2.68 5.21
CA ARG A 1141 13.33 -2.82 6.55
C ARG A 1141 14.02 -3.94 7.34
N GLU A 1142 14.20 -5.11 6.73
CA GLU A 1142 14.85 -6.26 7.36
C GLU A 1142 16.29 -5.97 7.76
N SER A 1143 17.07 -5.40 6.85
CA SER A 1143 18.47 -5.03 7.09
C SER A 1143 18.56 -3.91 8.13
N PHE A 1144 17.69 -2.90 8.04
CA PHE A 1144 17.66 -1.78 8.96
C PHE A 1144 17.34 -2.23 10.38
N GLU A 1145 16.30 -3.04 10.56
CA GLU A 1145 15.92 -3.57 11.88
C GLU A 1145 17.04 -4.44 12.47
N ALA A 1146 17.69 -5.26 11.65
CA ALA A 1146 18.76 -6.13 12.12
C ALA A 1146 20.08 -5.39 12.43
N GLU A 1147 20.33 -4.24 11.79
CA GLU A 1147 21.61 -3.49 11.87
C GLU A 1147 21.44 -2.12 12.55
N ILE A 1148 20.31 -1.86 13.20
CA ILE A 1148 19.96 -0.55 13.75
C ILE A 1148 21.05 0.00 14.68
N THR A 1149 21.64 -0.87 15.53
CA THR A 1149 22.73 -0.49 16.45
C THR A 1149 23.94 0.03 15.69
N ASP A 1150 24.37 -0.66 14.63
CA ASP A 1150 25.57 -0.31 13.86
C ASP A 1150 25.34 0.90 12.95
N ARG A 1151 24.13 1.04 12.41
CA ARG A 1151 23.74 2.21 11.61
C ARG A 1151 23.72 3.47 12.46
N VAL A 1152 23.10 3.43 13.64
CA VAL A 1152 23.10 4.57 14.57
C VAL A 1152 24.51 4.85 15.08
N ARG A 1153 25.32 3.81 15.33
CA ARG A 1153 26.74 3.94 15.65
C ARG A 1153 27.51 4.68 14.55
N ALA A 1154 27.38 4.24 13.30
CA ALA A 1154 28.07 4.85 12.16
C ALA A 1154 27.70 6.34 12.01
N ALA A 1155 26.40 6.66 12.10
CA ALA A 1155 25.93 8.04 12.09
C ALA A 1155 26.46 8.86 13.27
N GLY A 1156 26.40 8.33 14.49
CA GLY A 1156 26.90 9.01 15.68
C GLY A 1156 28.40 9.27 15.65
N VAL A 1157 29.20 8.31 15.17
CA VAL A 1157 30.65 8.49 14.99
C VAL A 1157 30.94 9.52 13.90
N ALA A 1158 30.19 9.51 12.79
CA ALA A 1158 30.31 10.54 11.75
C ALA A 1158 29.99 11.96 12.29
N MET A 1159 29.13 12.05 13.32
CA MET A 1159 28.84 13.29 14.05
C MET A 1159 29.85 13.61 15.17
N GLY A 1160 30.88 12.79 15.38
CA GLY A 1160 31.91 12.98 16.40
C GLY A 1160 31.55 12.48 17.81
N LEU A 1161 30.49 11.67 17.95
CA LEU A 1161 30.09 11.09 19.23
C LEU A 1161 30.93 9.84 19.57
N PRO A 1162 31.26 9.59 20.86
CA PRO A 1162 31.96 8.39 21.27
C PRO A 1162 31.15 7.11 21.00
N GLU A 1163 31.77 6.11 20.38
CA GLU A 1163 31.12 4.85 19.99
C GLU A 1163 30.38 4.17 21.15
N GLY A 1164 31.02 4.06 22.31
CA GLY A 1164 30.45 3.40 23.49
C GLY A 1164 29.20 4.12 24.04
N TYR A 1165 29.15 5.45 23.91
CA TYR A 1165 27.96 6.23 24.28
C TYR A 1165 26.81 5.94 23.31
N VAL A 1166 27.07 5.99 22.00
CA VAL A 1166 26.05 5.78 20.98
C VAL A 1166 25.44 4.38 21.08
N ARG A 1167 26.26 3.33 21.18
CA ARG A 1167 25.76 1.95 21.34
C ARG A 1167 24.88 1.79 22.58
N SER A 1168 25.26 2.37 23.71
CA SER A 1168 24.50 2.29 24.96
C SER A 1168 23.16 3.05 24.86
N ALA A 1169 23.18 4.25 24.30
CA ALA A 1169 21.99 5.07 24.08
C ALA A 1169 20.99 4.37 23.15
N THR A 1170 21.46 3.78 22.05
CA THR A 1170 20.60 3.03 21.12
C THR A 1170 19.94 1.84 21.78
N LYS A 1171 20.69 1.06 22.57
CA LYS A 1171 20.14 -0.10 23.31
C LYS A 1171 19.04 0.33 24.30
N ILE A 1172 19.25 1.42 25.03
CA ILE A 1172 18.25 1.97 25.95
C ILE A 1172 17.00 2.43 25.19
N HIS A 1173 17.18 3.12 24.07
CA HIS A 1173 16.06 3.59 23.26
C HIS A 1173 15.24 2.44 22.67
N ILE A 1174 15.87 1.40 22.14
CA ILE A 1174 15.16 0.23 21.59
C ILE A 1174 14.38 -0.50 22.69
N ALA A 1175 14.96 -0.64 23.89
CA ALA A 1175 14.33 -1.35 24.99
C ALA A 1175 13.20 -0.56 25.69
N LEU A 1176 13.39 0.75 25.91
CA LEU A 1176 12.50 1.57 26.75
C LEU A 1176 11.73 2.65 25.97
N GLY A 1177 12.23 3.06 24.80
CA GLY A 1177 11.66 4.15 24.00
C GLY A 1177 10.20 3.91 23.59
N PRO A 1178 9.84 2.76 23.00
CA PRO A 1178 8.46 2.45 22.65
C PRO A 1178 7.51 2.47 23.86
N MET A 1179 7.99 2.00 25.02
CA MET A 1179 7.21 2.04 26.27
C MET A 1179 6.97 3.48 26.73
N LEU A 1180 7.99 4.33 26.69
CA LEU A 1180 7.86 5.75 27.06
C LEU A 1180 6.91 6.49 26.12
N GLN A 1181 7.01 6.27 24.80
CA GLN A 1181 6.08 6.86 23.82
C GLN A 1181 4.64 6.40 24.01
N SER A 1182 4.44 5.12 24.34
CA SER A 1182 3.10 4.59 24.65
C SER A 1182 2.53 5.24 25.92
N ILE A 1183 3.35 5.40 26.96
CA ILE A 1183 2.98 6.11 28.19
C ILE A 1183 2.61 7.56 27.88
N ASP A 1184 3.40 8.29 27.10
CA ASP A 1184 3.11 9.68 26.72
C ASP A 1184 1.79 9.80 25.93
N ARG A 1185 1.56 8.91 24.96
CA ARG A 1185 0.28 8.87 24.22
C ARG A 1185 -0.91 8.63 25.14
N LEU A 1186 -0.77 7.73 26.11
CA LEU A 1186 -1.82 7.45 27.09
C LEU A 1186 -2.05 8.64 28.02
N ILE A 1187 -0.99 9.32 28.46
CA ILE A 1187 -1.08 10.54 29.27
C ILE A 1187 -1.82 11.64 28.48
N HIS A 1188 -1.42 11.89 27.24
CA HIS A 1188 -2.10 12.86 26.37
C HIS A 1188 -3.57 12.53 26.12
N ALA A 1189 -3.90 11.24 25.91
CA ALA A 1189 -5.28 10.82 25.75
C ALA A 1189 -6.13 11.03 27.03
N ILE A 1190 -5.52 10.86 28.21
CA ILE A 1190 -6.14 11.16 29.50
C ILE A 1190 -6.36 12.68 29.66
N ASP A 1191 -5.34 13.49 29.35
CA ASP A 1191 -5.44 14.95 29.44
C ASP A 1191 -6.50 15.52 28.47
N GLU A 1192 -6.61 14.98 27.25
CA GLU A 1192 -7.66 15.36 26.29
C GLU A 1192 -9.06 14.97 26.77
N THR A 1193 -9.21 13.82 27.42
CA THR A 1193 -10.51 13.38 27.96
C THR A 1193 -10.92 14.18 29.20
N ASP A 1194 -9.98 14.51 30.08
CA ASP A 1194 -10.22 15.39 31.23
C ASP A 1194 -10.51 16.85 30.81
N SER A 1195 -9.89 17.33 29.73
CA SER A 1195 -10.19 18.66 29.19
C SER A 1195 -11.62 18.75 28.64
N LYS A 1196 -12.12 17.69 28.00
CA LYS A 1196 -13.51 17.62 27.50
C LYS A 1196 -14.52 17.56 28.64
N ASP A 1197 -14.23 16.83 29.72
CA ASP A 1197 -15.12 16.78 30.90
C ASP A 1197 -15.12 18.09 31.71
N SER A 1198 -14.03 18.87 31.67
CA SER A 1198 -14.00 20.21 32.29
C SER A 1198 -14.87 21.22 31.53
N SER A 1199 -15.03 21.07 30.22
CA SER A 1199 -15.89 21.93 29.38
C SER A 1199 -17.39 21.62 29.55
N ALA A 1200 -17.75 20.38 29.93
CA ALA A 1200 -19.13 19.99 30.19
C ALA A 1200 -19.68 20.45 31.56
N LYS A 1201 -18.83 20.98 32.45
CA LYS A 1201 -19.23 21.55 33.76
C LYS A 1201 -19.35 23.08 33.78
N ARG A 1202 -19.19 23.75 32.63
CA ARG A 1202 -19.46 25.17 32.44
C ARG A 1202 -20.31 25.41 31.19
N VAL A 1203 -21.56 24.93 31.21
CA VAL A 1203 -22.66 25.48 30.40
C VAL A 1203 -23.90 25.58 31.29
#